data_AF-X6FHN2-F1
#
_entry.id   AF-X6FHN2-F1
#
_cell.length_a   1.000
_cell.length_b   1.000
_cell.length_c   1.000
_cell.angle_alpha   90.00
_cell.angle_beta   90.00
_cell.angle_gamma   90.00
#
_symmetry.space_group_name_H-M   'P 1'
#
loop_
_entity.id
_entity.type
_entity.pdbx_description
1 polymer ?
#
loop_
_entity_poly.entity_id
_entity_poly.type
_entity_poly.pdbx_seq_one_letter_code
_entity_poly.pdbx_strand_id
1 'polypeptide(L)'
;MSRIRGAFVLFFEFDNRLRGALQAGGLLALALAANLWLSAAAQAQETQIIYPGSMAVTGFPGTIIPNFDEGLPPGVDPVDETFIDISRATLRVFDVSHLGGPASGQLVFTPPPFEVTAGQIGEVFGLTYDDAVRDGVPSGVPNLYAAATSLHGIEIVTPDADKDGRPERQRRGTAGATFMEGQFGTENGGGPGTIWKIDGITGQVAKFADIDTNSGPGIGNITFDPAHRQFFASDLDTGLIHRIDADGRLVDTFDHGVAGRPAHGLAPVADDGAVMDVQGAAFDSEDPDSWGYTQDERRVWAVSYHGGRLYYSVGEKSEIWSVGIARDGTFAGDPRWELTVKADKDYAVTDIAFDNSGFLYLAQRGPIENRYDYSRFADSGKGEVIRYFRENPDDPSTESVWVEAPQEYAVGFPQGNRQSAGGLDLQYGYDADGNLDTSVCTQTLVNTGDKLRDNPEFAEKLAVGGPLAVHGVQITPKELVKPDNVPPFGSWFVDFDGYFEDPEVEGHVGDVAVWHPCEGRAGYYEEIPGGYEPPFYPPDFPPPGNLPPCLDVEDVQYYCTPRGLEADLYLHDHAGFGGDSIKAQSRTPGVAVTSPMSHAPGKPYTIDITGHYPGDRVDVGLCFYRKSDKDKGGYYPCCKMTLPLRTPAVSCER
;
A
#
# COMPACT_ATOMS: atom_id res chain seq x y z
N MET A 1 29.44 -54.91 -29.81
CA MET A 1 28.48 -55.50 -30.79
C MET A 1 27.62 -54.38 -31.33
N SER A 2 27.51 -54.28 -32.67
CA SER A 2 26.56 -53.49 -33.50
C SER A 2 26.34 -51.98 -33.19
N ARG A 3 26.79 -51.03 -34.05
CA ARG A 3 26.19 -50.55 -35.35
C ARG A 3 25.14 -49.44 -35.08
N ILE A 4 25.05 -48.26 -35.73
CA ILE A 4 25.37 -47.70 -37.07
C ILE A 4 25.28 -46.14 -36.94
N ARG A 5 26.29 -45.31 -37.29
CA ARG A 5 26.57 -44.56 -38.56
C ARG A 5 25.39 -43.72 -39.12
N GLY A 6 25.53 -42.49 -39.63
CA GLY A 6 26.67 -41.70 -40.07
C GLY A 6 26.22 -40.76 -41.21
N ALA A 7 26.79 -39.56 -41.28
CA ALA A 7 26.50 -38.50 -42.27
C ALA A 7 27.03 -38.83 -43.70
N PHE A 8 26.44 -38.18 -44.71
CA PHE A 8 26.96 -38.14 -46.08
C PHE A 8 26.73 -36.76 -46.72
N VAL A 9 27.79 -36.21 -47.31
CA VAL A 9 27.83 -35.03 -48.20
C VAL A 9 28.23 -35.55 -49.59
N LEU A 10 27.67 -34.99 -50.66
CA LEU A 10 28.19 -35.15 -52.02
C LEU A 10 27.88 -33.91 -52.87
N PHE A 11 28.95 -33.36 -53.45
CA PHE A 11 29.03 -32.33 -54.49
C PHE A 11 28.57 -32.86 -55.86
N PHE A 12 28.12 -31.98 -56.76
CA PHE A 12 28.47 -31.99 -58.19
C PHE A 12 28.28 -30.60 -58.84
N GLU A 13 29.32 -30.12 -59.52
CA GLU A 13 29.36 -28.99 -60.45
C GLU A 13 28.70 -29.33 -61.81
N PHE A 14 28.36 -28.32 -62.64
CA PHE A 14 28.85 -28.14 -64.03
C PHE A 14 28.22 -26.87 -64.70
N ASP A 15 29.06 -25.84 -64.85
CA ASP A 15 29.48 -25.13 -66.08
C ASP A 15 28.53 -24.28 -66.99
N ASN A 16 28.98 -23.02 -67.15
CA ASN A 16 28.88 -21.98 -68.21
C ASN A 16 28.05 -22.17 -69.50
N ARG A 17 27.42 -21.06 -69.98
CA ARG A 17 27.91 -20.22 -71.12
C ARG A 17 26.90 -19.15 -71.64
N LEU A 18 27.34 -17.88 -71.61
CA LEU A 18 27.41 -16.85 -72.68
C LEU A 18 26.18 -16.35 -73.50
N ARG A 19 26.08 -15.01 -73.49
CA ARG A 19 25.80 -14.03 -74.59
C ARG A 19 24.35 -13.68 -74.99
N GLY A 20 23.88 -12.53 -74.48
CA GLY A 20 23.84 -11.24 -75.22
C GLY A 20 22.70 -10.97 -76.19
N ALA A 21 21.96 -9.86 -75.98
CA ALA A 21 21.63 -8.84 -76.99
C ALA A 21 20.81 -7.68 -76.38
N LEU A 22 21.09 -6.47 -76.88
CA LEU A 22 20.54 -5.16 -76.54
C LEU A 22 19.20 -4.85 -77.23
N GLN A 23 18.59 -3.74 -76.79
CA GLN A 23 17.55 -2.88 -77.40
C GLN A 23 16.13 -3.06 -76.83
N ALA A 24 15.59 -2.12 -76.05
CA ALA A 24 15.21 -0.72 -76.29
C ALA A 24 13.72 -0.58 -76.67
N GLY A 25 12.98 0.19 -75.86
CA GLY A 25 11.82 0.97 -76.31
C GLY A 25 10.42 0.47 -75.91
N GLY A 26 9.79 1.21 -74.99
CA GLY A 26 8.47 1.79 -75.28
C GLY A 26 7.21 1.13 -74.72
N LEU A 27 6.71 1.74 -73.62
CA LEU A 27 5.30 2.13 -73.37
C LEU A 27 4.22 1.04 -73.11
N LEU A 28 3.94 0.90 -71.80
CA LEU A 28 2.62 1.00 -71.13
C LEU A 28 1.37 0.30 -71.73
N ALA A 29 0.94 -0.77 -71.03
CA ALA A 29 -0.47 -1.06 -70.70
C ALA A 29 -0.49 -2.01 -69.47
N LEU A 30 -0.66 -1.52 -68.23
CA LEU A 30 -1.92 -1.49 -67.48
C LEU A 30 -2.70 -2.83 -67.49
N ALA A 31 -2.39 -3.73 -66.55
CA ALA A 31 -3.29 -4.12 -65.44
C ALA A 31 -2.99 -5.53 -64.87
N LEU A 32 -3.24 -5.67 -63.56
CA LEU A 32 -3.32 -6.89 -62.73
C LEU A 32 -2.03 -7.59 -62.26
N ALA A 33 -1.51 -7.13 -61.13
CA ALA A 33 -1.47 -7.92 -59.88
C ALA A 33 -0.88 -7.03 -58.76
N ALA A 34 -1.74 -6.30 -58.07
CA ALA A 34 -1.37 -5.59 -56.85
C ALA A 34 -1.15 -6.62 -55.74
N ASN A 35 0.10 -7.06 -55.56
CA ASN A 35 0.53 -7.70 -54.33
C ASN A 35 0.56 -6.63 -53.24
N LEU A 36 -0.40 -6.73 -52.33
CA LEU A 36 -0.53 -5.99 -51.09
C LEU A 36 0.74 -6.17 -50.26
N TRP A 37 1.66 -5.20 -50.34
CA TRP A 37 2.57 -4.88 -49.25
C TRP A 37 1.85 -3.88 -48.35
N LEU A 38 0.88 -4.36 -47.59
CA LEU A 38 0.54 -3.75 -46.32
C LEU A 38 1.52 -4.37 -45.34
N SER A 39 2.57 -3.63 -45.02
CA SER A 39 3.29 -3.80 -43.77
C SER A 39 2.25 -3.67 -42.67
N ALA A 40 1.75 -4.80 -42.17
CA ALA A 40 1.16 -4.81 -40.85
C ALA A 40 2.31 -4.34 -39.94
N ALA A 41 2.19 -3.13 -39.41
CA ALA A 41 2.93 -2.79 -38.21
C ALA A 41 2.58 -3.91 -37.22
N ALA A 42 3.56 -4.76 -36.93
CA ALA A 42 3.47 -5.61 -35.77
C ALA A 42 3.30 -4.63 -34.60
N GLN A 43 2.07 -4.52 -34.08
CA GLN A 43 1.91 -4.03 -32.73
C GLN A 43 2.68 -5.03 -31.88
N ALA A 44 3.86 -4.63 -31.42
CA ALA A 44 4.45 -5.27 -30.26
C ALA A 44 3.36 -5.20 -29.20
N GLN A 45 2.84 -6.36 -28.82
CA GLN A 45 1.96 -6.48 -27.68
C GLN A 45 2.85 -6.10 -26.51
N GLU A 46 2.79 -4.85 -26.05
CA GLU A 46 3.45 -4.43 -24.80
C GLU A 46 2.80 -5.28 -23.70
N THR A 47 3.45 -6.39 -23.37
CA THR A 47 3.10 -7.21 -22.21
C THR A 47 3.51 -6.41 -20.99
N GLN A 48 2.54 -5.74 -20.36
CA GLN A 48 2.73 -5.07 -19.08
C GLN A 48 3.11 -6.10 -18.00
N ILE A 49 3.77 -5.63 -16.94
CA ILE A 49 4.21 -6.45 -15.80
C ILE A 49 3.11 -6.48 -14.72
N ILE A 50 2.49 -5.33 -14.45
CA ILE A 50 1.49 -5.18 -13.40
C ILE A 50 0.08 -5.23 -14.00
N TYR A 51 -0.76 -6.08 -13.43
CA TYR A 51 -2.18 -6.25 -13.76
C TYR A 51 -3.03 -6.02 -12.51
N PRO A 52 -4.34 -5.72 -12.65
CA PRO A 52 -5.24 -5.73 -11.51
C PRO A 52 -5.14 -7.06 -10.74
N GLY A 53 -4.89 -6.97 -9.44
CA GLY A 53 -4.65 -8.10 -8.55
C GLY A 53 -3.19 -8.53 -8.43
N SER A 54 -2.25 -7.93 -9.17
CA SER A 54 -0.82 -8.19 -8.99
C SER A 54 -0.38 -7.90 -7.56
N MET A 55 0.33 -8.85 -6.96
CA MET A 55 0.77 -8.80 -5.57
C MET A 55 2.30 -8.69 -5.54
N ALA A 56 2.81 -7.53 -5.17
CA ALA A 56 4.23 -7.29 -4.95
C ALA A 56 4.59 -7.67 -3.52
N VAL A 57 5.70 -8.39 -3.34
CA VAL A 57 6.18 -8.86 -2.03
C VAL A 57 7.68 -8.59 -1.96
N THR A 58 8.15 -8.13 -0.81
CA THR A 58 9.59 -7.99 -0.53
C THR A 58 10.11 -9.11 0.36
N GLY A 59 11.41 -9.33 0.31
CA GLY A 59 12.09 -10.29 1.17
C GLY A 59 13.59 -10.29 0.98
N PHE A 60 14.26 -11.03 1.86
CA PHE A 60 15.70 -11.25 1.82
C PHE A 60 16.06 -12.10 0.59
N PRO A 61 17.07 -11.70 -0.21
CA PRO A 61 17.43 -12.39 -1.45
C PRO A 61 18.09 -13.75 -1.23
N GLY A 62 18.46 -14.08 0.00
CA GLY A 62 19.28 -15.25 0.32
C GLY A 62 20.77 -14.96 0.19
N THR A 63 21.59 -16.00 0.34
CA THR A 63 23.04 -15.87 0.40
C THR A 63 23.76 -16.79 -0.56
N ILE A 64 25.02 -16.46 -0.81
CA ILE A 64 25.95 -17.22 -1.63
C ILE A 64 27.33 -17.22 -0.99
N ILE A 65 28.06 -18.32 -1.17
CA ILE A 65 29.52 -18.35 -0.99
C ILE A 65 30.13 -18.24 -2.39
N PRO A 66 30.70 -17.09 -2.79
CA PRO A 66 31.30 -16.93 -4.11
C PRO A 66 32.41 -17.98 -4.32
N ASN A 67 32.44 -18.58 -5.51
CA ASN A 67 33.42 -19.59 -5.91
C ASN A 67 33.51 -20.80 -4.95
N PHE A 68 32.40 -21.19 -4.31
CA PHE A 68 32.37 -22.32 -3.37
C PHE A 68 32.95 -23.63 -3.95
N ASP A 69 32.78 -23.86 -5.26
CA ASP A 69 33.33 -25.03 -5.97
C ASP A 69 34.87 -25.10 -5.94
N GLU A 70 35.55 -23.97 -5.76
CA GLU A 70 37.01 -23.89 -5.61
C GLU A 70 37.48 -24.32 -4.20
N GLY A 71 36.53 -24.48 -3.27
CA GLY A 71 36.75 -24.84 -1.87
C GLY A 71 37.08 -23.64 -0.98
N LEU A 72 36.95 -23.82 0.33
CA LEU A 72 37.34 -22.83 1.33
C LEU A 72 38.76 -23.07 1.85
N PRO A 73 39.52 -22.01 2.21
CA PRO A 73 40.81 -22.18 2.86
C PRO A 73 40.70 -23.00 4.16
N PRO A 74 41.74 -23.78 4.55
CA PRO A 74 41.67 -24.60 5.75
C PRO A 74 41.45 -23.79 7.03
N GLY A 75 40.39 -24.11 7.77
CA GLY A 75 40.07 -23.48 9.06
C GLY A 75 39.20 -22.23 8.95
N VAL A 76 38.78 -21.85 7.75
CA VAL A 76 37.77 -20.80 7.52
C VAL A 76 36.38 -21.38 7.79
N ASP A 77 35.58 -20.65 8.56
CA ASP A 77 34.16 -20.96 8.75
C ASP A 77 33.39 -20.54 7.49
N PRO A 78 32.60 -21.42 6.85
CA PRO A 78 31.79 -21.05 5.69
C PRO A 78 30.92 -19.80 5.90
N VAL A 79 30.46 -19.54 7.12
CA VAL A 79 29.60 -18.38 7.43
C VAL A 79 30.36 -17.05 7.30
N ASP A 80 31.67 -17.05 7.55
CA ASP A 80 32.52 -15.86 7.35
C ASP A 80 32.69 -15.52 5.86
N GLU A 81 32.44 -16.49 4.98
CA GLU A 81 32.53 -16.40 3.51
C GLU A 81 31.15 -16.34 2.83
N THR A 82 30.10 -16.11 3.61
CA THR A 82 28.72 -16.06 3.13
C THR A 82 28.26 -14.61 2.97
N PHE A 83 27.84 -14.27 1.75
CA PHE A 83 27.45 -12.91 1.35
C PHE A 83 26.03 -12.88 0.80
N ILE A 84 25.42 -11.70 0.76
CA ILE A 84 24.14 -11.45 0.09
C ILE A 84 24.22 -11.90 -1.38
N ASP A 85 23.25 -12.70 -1.84
CA ASP A 85 23.16 -13.09 -3.25
C ASP A 85 22.55 -11.97 -4.09
N ILE A 86 23.41 -11.12 -4.65
CA ILE A 86 23.01 -9.96 -5.48
C ILE A 86 22.22 -10.34 -6.74
N SER A 87 22.26 -11.62 -7.15
CA SER A 87 21.57 -12.11 -8.34
C SER A 87 20.14 -12.57 -8.07
N ARG A 88 19.77 -12.72 -6.80
CA ARG A 88 18.43 -13.16 -6.39
C ARG A 88 17.51 -12.00 -6.08
N ALA A 89 16.21 -12.28 -6.20
CA ALA A 89 15.14 -11.33 -6.03
C ALA A 89 14.99 -10.90 -4.58
N THR A 90 14.93 -9.59 -4.34
CA THR A 90 14.43 -9.01 -3.07
C THR A 90 12.99 -8.51 -3.20
N LEU A 91 12.50 -8.37 -4.44
CA LEU A 91 11.14 -7.98 -4.76
C LEU A 91 10.59 -8.90 -5.85
N ARG A 92 9.39 -9.42 -5.63
CA ARG A 92 8.68 -10.27 -6.58
C ARG A 92 7.25 -9.77 -6.79
N VAL A 93 6.78 -9.79 -8.03
CA VAL A 93 5.39 -9.50 -8.38
C VAL A 93 4.71 -10.78 -8.83
N PHE A 94 3.83 -11.31 -7.99
CA PHE A 94 3.10 -12.54 -8.21
C PHE A 94 1.79 -12.30 -8.96
N ASP A 95 1.49 -13.21 -9.90
CA ASP A 95 0.15 -13.40 -10.42
C ASP A 95 -0.60 -14.41 -9.54
N VAL A 96 -1.55 -13.88 -8.78
CA VAL A 96 -2.43 -14.64 -7.89
C VAL A 96 -3.86 -14.72 -8.44
N SER A 97 -4.06 -14.50 -9.74
CA SER A 97 -5.39 -14.55 -10.37
C SER A 97 -6.08 -15.92 -10.24
N HIS A 98 -5.31 -16.98 -10.03
CA HIS A 98 -5.78 -18.34 -9.85
C HIS A 98 -5.11 -19.00 -8.63
N LEU A 99 -5.88 -19.23 -7.57
CA LEU A 99 -5.39 -19.84 -6.32
C LEU A 99 -5.52 -21.38 -6.29
N GLY A 100 -5.96 -21.97 -7.40
CA GLY A 100 -5.99 -23.44 -7.58
C GLY A 100 -7.11 -24.16 -6.83
N GLY A 101 -8.24 -23.49 -6.56
CA GLY A 101 -9.40 -24.06 -5.87
C GLY A 101 -9.79 -23.29 -4.60
N PRO A 102 -10.86 -23.73 -3.91
CA PRO A 102 -11.29 -23.13 -2.65
C PRO A 102 -10.20 -23.24 -1.58
N ALA A 103 -10.20 -22.31 -0.62
CA ALA A 103 -9.23 -22.29 0.46
C ALA A 103 -9.35 -23.57 1.31
N SER A 104 -8.21 -24.23 1.51
CA SER A 104 -8.06 -25.46 2.29
C SER A 104 -6.69 -25.52 2.99
N GLY A 105 -6.01 -24.39 3.09
CA GLY A 105 -4.67 -24.25 3.63
C GLY A 105 -3.56 -24.66 2.66
N GLN A 106 -3.83 -24.66 1.34
CA GLN A 106 -2.91 -25.12 0.30
C GLN A 106 -1.85 -24.08 -0.10
N LEU A 107 -0.76 -24.56 -0.71
CA LEU A 107 0.25 -23.75 -1.37
C LEU A 107 -0.29 -23.44 -2.76
N VAL A 108 -0.20 -22.18 -3.15
CA VAL A 108 -0.59 -21.69 -4.46
C VAL A 108 0.63 -21.81 -5.38
N PHE A 109 0.43 -22.50 -6.50
CA PHE A 109 1.43 -22.56 -7.56
C PHE A 109 1.21 -21.38 -8.51
N THR A 110 1.91 -20.28 -8.25
CA THR A 110 1.89 -19.10 -9.10
C THR A 110 2.70 -19.34 -10.39
N PRO A 111 2.36 -18.68 -11.51
CA PRO A 111 3.28 -18.53 -12.62
C PRO A 111 4.61 -17.89 -12.16
N PRO A 112 5.73 -18.08 -12.90
CA PRO A 112 6.98 -17.40 -12.57
C PRO A 112 6.75 -15.90 -12.40
N PRO A 113 7.10 -15.32 -11.23
CA PRO A 113 6.85 -13.92 -10.96
C PRO A 113 7.80 -13.03 -11.79
N PHE A 114 7.46 -11.75 -11.90
CA PHE A 114 8.45 -10.74 -12.24
C PHE A 114 9.34 -10.49 -11.00
N GLU A 115 10.64 -10.31 -11.22
CA GLU A 115 11.63 -10.23 -10.14
C GLU A 115 12.54 -9.01 -10.31
N VAL A 116 12.92 -8.40 -9.19
CA VAL A 116 13.96 -7.37 -9.11
C VAL A 116 14.99 -7.79 -8.06
N THR A 117 16.27 -7.77 -8.43
CA THR A 117 17.34 -8.36 -7.63
C THR A 117 17.92 -7.41 -6.58
N ALA A 118 18.58 -7.98 -5.57
CA ALA A 118 19.31 -7.20 -4.57
C ALA A 118 20.47 -6.38 -5.16
N GLY A 119 21.10 -6.84 -6.24
CA GLY A 119 22.06 -6.00 -6.99
C GLY A 119 21.42 -4.72 -7.51
N GLN A 120 20.20 -4.82 -8.04
CA GLN A 120 19.49 -3.67 -8.64
C GLN A 120 18.96 -2.68 -7.61
N ILE A 121 18.35 -3.15 -6.51
CA ILE A 121 17.64 -2.27 -5.56
C ILE A 121 18.06 -2.44 -4.09
N GLY A 122 18.97 -3.35 -3.78
CA GLY A 122 19.34 -3.67 -2.40
C GLY A 122 18.25 -4.43 -1.67
N GLU A 123 18.32 -4.43 -0.34
CA GLU A 123 17.26 -4.94 0.51
C GLU A 123 16.20 -3.86 0.73
N VAL A 124 14.94 -4.21 0.46
CA VAL A 124 13.79 -3.31 0.56
C VAL A 124 12.69 -3.91 1.43
N PHE A 125 11.88 -3.06 2.06
CA PHE A 125 10.69 -3.49 2.80
C PHE A 125 9.46 -2.79 2.25
N GLY A 126 9.22 -1.53 2.62
CA GLY A 126 7.99 -0.80 2.29
C GLY A 126 7.68 -0.73 0.80
N LEU A 127 6.41 -0.97 0.44
CA LEU A 127 5.90 -0.97 -0.92
C LEU A 127 4.70 -0.05 -1.11
N THR A 128 4.60 0.57 -2.28
CA THR A 128 3.33 1.21 -2.70
C THR A 128 3.19 1.28 -4.23
N TYR A 129 1.97 1.31 -4.73
CA TYR A 129 1.66 1.58 -6.14
C TYR A 129 1.18 3.03 -6.31
N ASP A 130 1.46 3.64 -7.48
CA ASP A 130 0.84 4.92 -7.84
C ASP A 130 -0.58 4.76 -8.43
N ASP A 131 -1.22 5.87 -8.78
CA ASP A 131 -2.57 5.94 -9.37
C ASP A 131 -2.70 5.38 -10.79
N ALA A 132 -1.64 4.82 -11.38
CA ALA A 132 -1.61 4.42 -12.78
C ALA A 132 -1.95 5.56 -13.75
N VAL A 133 -1.58 6.81 -13.40
CA VAL A 133 -1.70 7.96 -14.30
C VAL A 133 -0.33 8.30 -14.89
N ARG A 134 -0.20 8.18 -16.21
CA ARG A 134 1.04 8.46 -16.95
C ARG A 134 0.81 9.67 -17.86
N ASP A 135 1.67 10.69 -17.76
CA ASP A 135 1.54 11.95 -18.51
C ASP A 135 0.15 12.62 -18.40
N GLY A 136 -0.49 12.47 -17.23
CA GLY A 136 -1.83 13.00 -16.97
C GLY A 136 -2.97 12.18 -17.57
N VAL A 137 -2.68 11.00 -18.11
CA VAL A 137 -3.66 10.08 -18.70
C VAL A 137 -3.69 8.77 -17.90
N PRO A 138 -4.86 8.30 -17.46
CA PRO A 138 -4.99 6.97 -16.86
C PRO A 138 -4.51 5.89 -17.84
N SER A 139 -3.47 5.15 -17.47
CA SER A 139 -2.95 4.02 -18.25
C SER A 139 -3.57 2.69 -17.83
N GLY A 140 -4.07 2.59 -16.59
CA GLY A 140 -4.50 1.34 -15.96
C GLY A 140 -3.34 0.46 -15.48
N VAL A 141 -2.10 0.90 -15.66
CA VAL A 141 -0.86 0.21 -15.24
C VAL A 141 -0.04 1.13 -14.33
N PRO A 142 0.04 0.83 -13.02
CA PRO A 142 0.75 1.66 -12.07
C PRO A 142 2.27 1.52 -12.22
N ASN A 143 3.03 2.36 -11.54
CA ASN A 143 4.40 2.03 -11.15
C ASN A 143 4.40 1.48 -9.73
N LEU A 144 5.38 0.62 -9.44
CA LEU A 144 5.64 0.12 -8.10
C LEU A 144 6.82 0.86 -7.49
N TYR A 145 6.74 1.18 -6.21
CA TYR A 145 7.78 1.87 -5.46
C TYR A 145 8.22 0.99 -4.30
N ALA A 146 9.53 0.92 -4.08
CA ALA A 146 10.13 0.07 -3.05
C ALA A 146 11.18 0.85 -2.26
N ALA A 147 11.12 0.78 -0.93
CA ALA A 147 11.94 1.58 -0.04
C ALA A 147 13.08 0.74 0.59
N ALA A 148 14.31 1.22 0.49
CA ALA A 148 15.50 0.59 1.09
C ALA A 148 15.38 0.52 2.62
N THR A 149 15.90 -0.56 3.22
CA THR A 149 15.73 -0.78 4.66
C THR A 149 16.85 -1.59 5.28
N SER A 150 16.88 -1.62 6.62
CA SER A 150 17.71 -2.54 7.41
C SER A 150 16.92 -3.67 8.09
N LEU A 151 15.61 -3.81 7.81
CA LEU A 151 14.75 -4.83 8.46
C LEU A 151 15.11 -6.28 8.09
N HIS A 152 15.98 -6.47 7.09
CA HIS A 152 16.57 -7.74 6.71
C HIS A 152 18.04 -7.87 7.18
N GLY A 153 18.45 -7.08 8.17
CA GLY A 153 19.79 -7.09 8.74
C GLY A 153 20.70 -5.98 8.21
N ILE A 154 21.90 -5.88 8.79
CA ILE A 154 22.97 -5.04 8.30
C ILE A 154 24.24 -5.88 8.17
N GLU A 155 24.78 -5.90 6.96
CA GLU A 155 25.99 -6.63 6.63
C GLU A 155 27.11 -5.69 6.22
N ILE A 156 28.28 -5.89 6.83
CA ILE A 156 29.46 -5.07 6.58
C ILE A 156 30.67 -5.92 6.23
N VAL A 157 31.55 -5.35 5.41
CA VAL A 157 32.75 -6.00 4.93
C VAL A 157 33.94 -5.03 4.99
N THR A 158 35.15 -5.57 5.04
CA THR A 158 36.40 -4.85 4.77
C THR A 158 37.06 -5.38 3.49
N PRO A 159 38.03 -4.66 2.91
CA PRO A 159 38.77 -5.17 1.76
C PRO A 159 39.40 -6.54 2.01
N ASP A 160 39.47 -7.35 0.95
CA ASP A 160 40.12 -8.66 0.89
C ASP A 160 41.54 -8.61 1.50
N ALA A 161 41.70 -9.25 2.66
CA ALA A 161 42.94 -9.23 3.42
C ALA A 161 43.79 -10.48 3.16
N ASP A 162 43.15 -11.63 2.94
CA ASP A 162 43.80 -12.92 2.75
C ASP A 162 44.11 -13.26 1.27
N LYS A 163 43.58 -12.47 0.33
CA LYS A 163 43.75 -12.52 -1.13
C LYS A 163 43.08 -13.72 -1.79
N ASP A 164 41.97 -14.18 -1.23
CA ASP A 164 41.14 -15.20 -1.83
C ASP A 164 40.19 -14.66 -2.93
N GLY A 165 40.13 -13.32 -3.09
CA GLY A 165 39.30 -12.64 -4.07
C GLY A 165 37.93 -12.21 -3.53
N ARG A 166 37.68 -12.35 -2.23
CA ARG A 166 36.44 -11.97 -1.53
C ARG A 166 36.73 -10.93 -0.45
N PRO A 167 35.81 -10.00 -0.20
CA PRO A 167 35.97 -9.06 0.91
C PRO A 167 35.78 -9.79 2.25
N GLU A 168 36.39 -9.29 3.32
CA GLU A 168 36.32 -9.93 4.63
C GLU A 168 35.04 -9.49 5.35
N ARG A 169 34.11 -10.41 5.60
CA ARG A 169 32.90 -10.09 6.37
C ARG A 169 33.24 -9.71 7.82
N GLN A 170 32.57 -8.68 8.33
CA GLN A 170 32.81 -8.17 9.69
C GLN A 170 31.52 -8.21 10.51
N ARG A 171 31.67 -8.56 11.80
CA ARG A 171 30.58 -8.44 12.80
C ARG A 171 30.58 -7.09 13.51
N ARG A 172 31.76 -6.49 13.62
CA ARG A 172 32.00 -5.29 14.44
C ARG A 172 32.48 -4.17 13.56
N GLY A 173 32.09 -2.96 13.92
CA GLY A 173 32.58 -1.80 13.22
C GLY A 173 34.10 -1.70 13.31
N THR A 174 34.72 -1.43 12.18
CA THR A 174 36.18 -1.39 12.06
C THR A 174 36.61 -0.43 10.95
N ALA A 175 37.81 0.11 11.07
CA ALA A 175 38.31 1.10 10.12
C ALA A 175 38.33 0.52 8.69
N GLY A 176 37.71 1.24 7.75
CA GLY A 176 37.59 0.81 6.36
C GLY A 176 36.45 -0.18 6.08
N ALA A 177 35.59 -0.47 7.06
CA ALA A 177 34.36 -1.19 6.83
C ALA A 177 33.39 -0.40 5.94
N THR A 178 32.69 -1.11 5.07
CA THR A 178 31.62 -0.61 4.22
C THR A 178 30.44 -1.57 4.27
N PHE A 179 29.25 -1.11 3.89
CA PHE A 179 28.13 -2.02 3.65
C PHE A 179 28.48 -3.06 2.60
N MET A 180 27.98 -4.28 2.80
CA MET A 180 28.10 -5.37 1.85
C MET A 180 27.39 -5.02 0.53
N GLU A 181 27.91 -5.51 -0.60
CA GLU A 181 27.20 -5.39 -1.87
C GLU A 181 25.85 -6.12 -1.78
N GLY A 182 24.80 -5.53 -2.35
CA GLY A 182 23.43 -6.02 -2.19
C GLY A 182 22.67 -5.44 -0.99
N GLN A 183 23.32 -4.75 -0.05
CA GLN A 183 22.62 -4.13 1.09
C GLN A 183 21.67 -3.01 0.63
N PHE A 184 22.13 -2.08 -0.21
CA PHE A 184 21.39 -0.85 -0.58
C PHE A 184 21.38 -0.54 -2.08
N GLY A 185 21.60 -1.54 -2.95
CA GLY A 185 21.44 -1.38 -4.41
C GLY A 185 22.43 -0.39 -5.03
N THR A 186 23.69 -0.44 -4.60
CA THR A 186 24.74 0.50 -5.00
C THR A 186 25.05 0.44 -6.50
N GLU A 187 24.76 -0.66 -7.20
CA GLU A 187 24.87 -0.80 -8.67
C GLU A 187 24.13 0.32 -9.40
N ASN A 188 22.94 0.68 -8.91
CA ASN A 188 22.10 1.74 -9.46
C ASN A 188 22.19 3.06 -8.68
N GLY A 189 23.25 3.24 -7.88
CA GLY A 189 23.48 4.46 -7.10
C GLY A 189 22.55 4.64 -5.90
N GLY A 190 22.07 3.53 -5.34
CA GLY A 190 21.28 3.50 -4.12
C GLY A 190 22.11 3.71 -2.84
N GLY A 191 21.38 3.97 -1.75
CA GLY A 191 21.85 4.09 -0.38
C GLY A 191 20.72 3.81 0.61
N PRO A 192 20.97 3.92 1.92
CA PRO A 192 20.00 3.55 2.96
C PRO A 192 18.66 4.28 2.86
N GLY A 193 18.67 5.55 2.43
CA GLY A 193 17.47 6.37 2.25
C GLY A 193 16.86 6.34 0.85
N THR A 194 17.26 5.40 0.00
CA THR A 194 16.80 5.36 -1.40
C THR A 194 15.42 4.73 -1.53
N ILE A 195 14.58 5.37 -2.35
CA ILE A 195 13.31 4.83 -2.84
C ILE A 195 13.47 4.54 -4.33
N TRP A 196 13.13 3.32 -4.74
CA TRP A 196 13.17 2.86 -6.11
C TRP A 196 11.80 2.96 -6.77
N LYS A 197 11.80 3.17 -8.08
CA LYS A 197 10.62 3.06 -8.95
C LYS A 197 10.85 1.95 -9.96
N ILE A 198 9.86 1.08 -10.06
CA ILE A 198 9.77 0.01 -11.04
C ILE A 198 8.63 0.35 -11.99
N ASP A 199 8.97 0.49 -13.27
CA ASP A 199 7.99 0.79 -14.30
C ASP A 199 7.06 -0.40 -14.53
N GLY A 200 5.76 -0.25 -14.29
CA GLY A 200 4.82 -1.38 -14.39
C GLY A 200 4.52 -1.90 -15.78
N ILE A 201 4.97 -1.20 -16.84
CA ILE A 201 4.83 -1.67 -18.22
C ILE A 201 6.07 -2.47 -18.62
N THR A 202 7.25 -1.94 -18.35
CA THR A 202 8.53 -2.44 -18.86
C THR A 202 9.35 -3.24 -17.84
N GLY A 203 9.04 -3.09 -16.55
CA GLY A 203 9.85 -3.60 -15.44
C GLY A 203 11.14 -2.80 -15.20
N GLN A 204 11.34 -1.66 -15.87
CA GLN A 204 12.56 -0.88 -15.72
C GLN A 204 12.67 -0.30 -14.29
N VAL A 205 13.81 -0.57 -13.65
CA VAL A 205 14.17 -0.01 -12.34
C VAL A 205 14.87 1.34 -12.53
N ALA A 206 14.49 2.32 -11.71
CA ALA A 206 15.17 3.60 -11.59
C ALA A 206 15.12 4.12 -10.16
N LYS A 207 16.12 4.91 -9.76
CA LYS A 207 16.07 5.67 -8.50
C LYS A 207 14.98 6.74 -8.60
N PHE A 208 14.08 6.79 -7.61
CA PHE A 208 12.99 7.75 -7.54
C PHE A 208 13.36 8.92 -6.64
N ALA A 209 13.62 8.65 -5.36
CA ALA A 209 13.94 9.64 -4.34
C ALA A 209 15.09 9.14 -3.46
N ASP A 210 15.68 10.05 -2.69
CA ASP A 210 16.76 9.72 -1.75
C ASP A 210 16.72 10.64 -0.52
N ILE A 211 16.58 10.03 0.66
CA ILE A 211 16.75 10.69 1.95
C ILE A 211 18.25 10.61 2.28
N ASP A 212 19.01 11.57 1.78
CA ASP A 212 20.49 11.57 1.82
C ASP A 212 21.09 11.64 3.23
N THR A 213 20.27 11.95 4.24
CA THR A 213 20.65 11.95 5.65
C THR A 213 20.57 10.59 6.32
N ASN A 214 19.89 9.59 5.71
CA ASN A 214 19.74 8.28 6.32
C ASN A 214 21.06 7.51 6.27
N SER A 215 21.57 7.17 7.45
CA SER A 215 22.88 6.57 7.71
C SER A 215 22.89 5.05 7.62
N GLY A 216 21.73 4.39 7.62
CA GLY A 216 21.67 2.92 7.68
C GLY A 216 20.32 2.32 8.09
N PRO A 217 19.57 2.86 9.09
CA PRO A 217 18.28 2.30 9.50
C PRO A 217 17.31 2.10 8.35
N GLY A 218 17.37 2.99 7.36
CA GLY A 218 16.55 2.96 6.16
C GLY A 218 15.12 3.46 6.39
N ILE A 219 14.24 3.10 5.46
CA ILE A 219 12.86 3.56 5.41
C ILE A 219 11.96 2.45 5.98
N GLY A 220 11.01 2.85 6.83
CA GLY A 220 10.06 1.93 7.44
C GLY A 220 8.99 1.47 6.47
N ASN A 221 8.26 2.43 5.89
CA ASN A 221 7.24 2.19 4.89
C ASN A 221 7.04 3.43 3.99
N ILE A 222 6.29 3.28 2.89
CA ILE A 222 5.96 4.32 1.92
C ILE A 222 4.48 4.21 1.51
N THR A 223 3.83 5.35 1.30
CA THR A 223 2.44 5.39 0.80
C THR A 223 2.28 6.49 -0.24
N PHE A 224 1.28 6.33 -1.11
CA PHE A 224 0.96 7.26 -2.18
C PHE A 224 -0.36 7.99 -1.89
N ASP A 225 -0.35 9.31 -2.08
CA ASP A 225 -1.55 10.16 -2.02
C ASP A 225 -2.00 10.47 -3.46
N PRO A 226 -3.07 9.81 -3.96
CA PRO A 226 -3.57 10.02 -5.32
C PRO A 226 -4.22 11.40 -5.53
N ALA A 227 -4.66 12.09 -4.48
CA ALA A 227 -5.32 13.39 -4.62
C ALA A 227 -4.31 14.49 -5.01
N HIS A 228 -3.09 14.40 -4.49
CA HIS A 228 -2.02 15.36 -4.77
C HIS A 228 -0.88 14.78 -5.60
N ARG A 229 -0.92 13.46 -5.88
CA ARG A 229 0.11 12.70 -6.58
C ARG A 229 1.49 12.90 -5.95
N GLN A 230 1.59 12.51 -4.69
CA GLN A 230 2.78 12.64 -3.86
C GLN A 230 2.96 11.40 -3.00
N PHE A 231 4.13 11.25 -2.41
CA PHE A 231 4.47 10.12 -1.56
C PHE A 231 4.80 10.59 -0.15
N PHE A 232 4.55 9.71 0.82
CA PHE A 232 5.02 9.87 2.19
C PHE A 232 5.85 8.66 2.58
N ALA A 233 7.01 8.88 3.19
CA ALA A 233 7.92 7.82 3.62
C ALA A 233 8.37 8.05 5.06
N SER A 234 8.36 7.01 5.88
CA SER A 234 8.85 7.06 7.27
C SER A 234 10.35 6.77 7.33
N ASP A 235 11.11 7.68 7.93
CA ASP A 235 12.55 7.53 8.12
C ASP A 235 12.86 6.93 9.50
N LEU A 236 13.40 5.71 9.53
CA LEU A 236 13.74 5.00 10.77
C LEU A 236 14.95 5.61 11.49
N ASP A 237 15.78 6.38 10.76
CA ASP A 237 16.97 7.04 11.28
C ASP A 237 16.59 8.27 12.11
N THR A 238 15.72 9.13 11.57
CA THR A 238 15.36 10.40 12.22
C THR A 238 13.94 10.44 12.79
N GLY A 239 13.11 9.42 12.56
CA GLY A 239 11.69 9.41 12.95
C GLY A 239 10.80 10.39 12.18
N LEU A 240 11.33 11.03 11.15
CA LEU A 240 10.58 11.98 10.33
C LEU A 240 9.72 11.24 9.31
N ILE A 241 8.61 11.87 8.94
CA ILE A 241 7.85 11.50 7.74
C ILE A 241 8.23 12.49 6.64
N HIS A 242 8.80 11.99 5.55
CA HIS A 242 9.17 12.79 4.39
C HIS A 242 8.01 12.86 3.40
N ARG A 243 7.68 14.08 2.96
CA ARG A 243 6.76 14.33 1.84
C ARG A 243 7.57 14.48 0.55
N ILE A 244 7.22 13.72 -0.47
CA ILE A 244 7.97 13.61 -1.72
C ILE A 244 7.03 13.88 -2.90
N ASP A 245 7.43 14.74 -3.84
CA ASP A 245 6.60 15.04 -5.02
C ASP A 245 6.62 13.91 -6.07
N ALA A 246 5.78 14.01 -7.10
CA ALA A 246 5.70 13.02 -8.19
C ALA A 246 7.02 12.83 -8.97
N ASP A 247 7.94 13.78 -8.90
CA ASP A 247 9.26 13.71 -9.56
C ASP A 247 10.34 13.11 -8.63
N GLY A 248 9.99 12.78 -7.38
CA GLY A 248 10.91 12.19 -6.40
C GLY A 248 11.70 13.22 -5.58
N ARG A 249 11.30 14.51 -5.60
CA ARG A 249 11.96 15.53 -4.76
C ARG A 249 11.35 15.55 -3.38
N LEU A 250 12.21 15.60 -2.36
CA LEU A 250 11.81 15.85 -0.99
C LEU A 250 11.33 17.31 -0.88
N VAL A 251 10.09 17.49 -0.42
CA VAL A 251 9.42 18.81 -0.38
C VAL A 251 9.35 19.34 1.04
N ASP A 252 8.95 18.51 1.99
CA ASP A 252 8.69 18.89 3.38
C ASP A 252 8.79 17.66 4.29
N THR A 253 8.79 17.87 5.61
CA THR A 253 8.80 16.80 6.59
C THR A 253 7.82 17.05 7.73
N PHE A 254 7.37 15.97 8.37
CA PHE A 254 6.60 16.01 9.60
C PHE A 254 7.35 15.27 10.71
N ASP A 255 7.45 15.90 11.89
CA ASP A 255 8.13 15.33 13.06
C ASP A 255 7.10 14.96 14.13
N HIS A 256 6.82 13.66 14.28
CA HIS A 256 5.92 13.19 15.34
C HIS A 256 6.46 13.55 16.73
N GLY A 257 7.77 13.37 16.97
CA GLY A 257 8.40 13.61 18.25
C GLY A 257 8.23 15.06 18.73
N VAL A 258 8.30 16.03 17.82
CA VAL A 258 8.18 17.46 18.14
C VAL A 258 6.75 17.99 18.01
N ALA A 259 6.02 17.63 16.95
CA ALA A 259 4.69 18.18 16.66
C ALA A 259 3.55 17.26 17.10
N GLY A 260 3.70 15.94 16.94
CA GLY A 260 2.67 14.95 17.26
C GLY A 260 2.47 14.78 18.76
N ARG A 261 3.54 14.48 19.50
CA ARG A 261 3.48 14.19 20.95
C ARG A 261 2.75 15.28 21.75
N PRO A 262 3.05 16.59 21.58
CA PRO A 262 2.34 17.63 22.34
C PRO A 262 0.84 17.72 22.06
N ALA A 263 0.35 17.27 20.89
CA ALA A 263 -1.08 17.27 20.57
C ALA A 263 -1.89 16.30 21.43
N HIS A 264 -1.23 15.31 22.05
CA HIS A 264 -1.81 14.42 23.06
C HIS A 264 -1.27 14.67 24.47
N GLY A 265 -0.74 15.87 24.73
CA GLY A 265 -0.24 16.26 26.06
C GLY A 265 1.04 15.55 26.49
N LEU A 266 1.73 14.85 25.59
CA LEU A 266 3.02 14.22 25.84
C LEU A 266 4.17 15.23 25.67
N ALA A 267 5.27 15.01 26.38
CA ALA A 267 6.46 15.84 26.22
C ALA A 267 7.07 15.64 24.82
N PRO A 268 7.49 16.73 24.13
CA PRO A 268 8.16 16.60 22.84
C PRO A 268 9.51 15.89 23.01
N VAL A 269 9.88 15.08 22.02
CA VAL A 269 11.16 14.38 21.93
C VAL A 269 11.78 14.75 20.60
N ALA A 270 12.90 15.48 20.65
CA ALA A 270 13.68 15.78 19.47
C ALA A 270 14.59 14.59 19.14
N ASP A 271 15.02 14.52 17.88
CA ASP A 271 16.04 13.59 17.44
C ASP A 271 17.31 13.73 18.27
N ASP A 272 17.88 12.61 18.70
CA ASP A 272 19.15 12.60 19.43
C ASP A 272 20.37 12.67 18.48
N GLY A 273 20.15 12.52 17.17
CA GLY A 273 21.17 12.57 16.14
C GLY A 273 22.09 11.35 16.18
N ALA A 274 21.63 10.22 16.72
CA ALA A 274 22.29 8.94 16.55
C ALA A 274 22.43 8.63 15.05
N VAL A 275 23.58 8.10 14.65
CA VAL A 275 23.84 7.69 13.27
C VAL A 275 24.58 6.36 13.28
N MET A 276 24.34 5.54 12.26
CA MET A 276 25.07 4.30 12.06
C MET A 276 26.51 4.60 11.62
N ASP A 277 27.48 4.26 12.47
CA ASP A 277 28.92 4.35 12.14
C ASP A 277 29.53 2.95 12.01
N VAL A 278 29.43 2.37 10.81
CA VAL A 278 29.97 1.03 10.52
C VAL A 278 31.50 0.93 10.65
N GLN A 279 32.21 2.05 10.77
CA GLN A 279 33.65 2.05 11.03
C GLN A 279 33.99 2.21 12.52
N GLY A 280 33.01 2.60 13.32
CA GLY A 280 33.14 2.86 14.74
C GLY A 280 33.13 1.58 15.57
N ALA A 281 33.99 1.53 16.59
CA ALA A 281 34.10 0.35 17.46
C ALA A 281 32.83 0.05 18.30
N ALA A 282 31.86 0.96 18.32
CA ALA A 282 30.57 0.76 19.00
C ALA A 282 29.56 0.01 18.13
N PHE A 283 29.76 -0.03 16.81
CA PHE A 283 28.86 -0.73 15.89
C PHE A 283 29.01 -2.25 16.00
N ASP A 284 27.88 -2.94 15.97
CA ASP A 284 27.75 -4.39 16.02
C ASP A 284 26.60 -4.83 15.11
N SER A 285 26.92 -5.58 14.06
CA SER A 285 25.95 -6.01 13.06
C SER A 285 24.87 -6.92 13.63
N GLU A 286 25.12 -7.59 14.77
CA GLU A 286 24.14 -8.46 15.45
C GLU A 286 23.33 -7.73 16.54
N ASP A 287 23.56 -6.43 16.75
CA ASP A 287 22.90 -5.60 17.77
C ASP A 287 22.20 -4.38 17.14
N PRO A 288 20.89 -4.45 16.89
CA PRO A 288 20.11 -3.36 16.31
C PRO A 288 20.15 -2.03 17.09
N ASP A 289 20.47 -2.06 18.39
CA ASP A 289 20.63 -0.83 19.17
C ASP A 289 21.84 0.01 18.70
N SER A 290 22.79 -0.63 18.00
CA SER A 290 23.96 0.05 17.43
C SER A 290 23.72 0.61 16.03
N TRP A 291 22.54 0.38 15.44
CA TRP A 291 22.23 0.72 14.05
C TRP A 291 21.75 2.17 13.85
N GLY A 292 21.68 2.97 14.91
CA GLY A 292 21.32 4.39 14.79
C GLY A 292 19.84 4.63 14.52
N TYR A 293 18.95 3.68 14.83
CA TYR A 293 17.53 3.96 14.85
C TYR A 293 17.20 5.09 15.85
N THR A 294 16.30 6.01 15.47
CA THR A 294 15.83 7.05 16.40
C THR A 294 15.12 6.47 17.62
N GLN A 295 14.88 7.28 18.65
CA GLN A 295 14.22 6.86 19.89
C GLN A 295 12.80 6.28 19.65
N ASP A 296 12.46 5.18 20.35
CA ASP A 296 11.20 4.43 20.15
C ASP A 296 9.96 5.33 20.20
N GLU A 297 9.88 6.28 21.14
CA GLU A 297 8.71 7.12 21.34
C GLU A 297 8.48 8.18 20.23
N ARG A 298 9.40 8.26 19.26
CA ARG A 298 9.25 9.08 18.04
C ARG A 298 9.50 8.33 16.74
N ARG A 299 9.89 7.06 16.80
CA ARG A 299 10.18 6.23 15.63
C ARG A 299 8.88 5.91 14.91
N VAL A 300 8.72 6.48 13.72
CA VAL A 300 7.59 6.20 12.84
C VAL A 300 7.90 4.96 12.01
N TRP A 301 6.99 3.98 12.00
CA TRP A 301 7.18 2.72 11.27
C TRP A 301 6.34 2.69 10.00
N ALA A 302 5.03 2.46 10.14
CA ALA A 302 4.09 2.42 9.03
C ALA A 302 3.59 3.82 8.67
N VAL A 303 3.25 4.02 7.40
CA VAL A 303 2.55 5.22 6.89
C VAL A 303 1.51 4.78 5.87
N SER A 304 0.31 5.36 5.92
CA SER A 304 -0.78 5.04 4.99
C SER A 304 -1.69 6.25 4.80
N TYR A 305 -1.85 6.69 3.55
CA TYR A 305 -2.77 7.77 3.21
C TYR A 305 -4.20 7.24 3.10
N HIS A 306 -5.13 7.81 3.86
CA HIS A 306 -6.53 7.45 3.80
C HIS A 306 -7.43 8.65 4.11
N GLY A 307 -8.45 8.88 3.29
CA GLY A 307 -9.50 9.86 3.57
C GLY A 307 -9.02 11.31 3.76
N GLY A 308 -7.91 11.72 3.12
CA GLY A 308 -7.34 13.06 3.29
C GLY A 308 -6.49 13.23 4.55
N ARG A 309 -6.12 12.12 5.22
CA ARG A 309 -5.19 12.10 6.34
C ARG A 309 -4.08 11.10 6.06
N LEU A 310 -2.90 11.36 6.60
CA LEU A 310 -1.82 10.40 6.67
C LEU A 310 -1.87 9.73 8.04
N TYR A 311 -2.19 8.43 8.06
CA TYR A 311 -2.11 7.57 9.24
C TYR A 311 -0.70 7.02 9.37
N TYR A 312 -0.22 6.88 10.59
CA TYR A 312 1.12 6.34 10.85
C TYR A 312 1.20 5.69 12.23
N SER A 313 2.11 4.74 12.39
CA SER A 313 2.37 4.05 13.66
C SER A 313 3.66 4.58 14.31
N VAL A 314 3.68 4.61 15.65
CA VAL A 314 4.83 5.06 16.43
C VAL A 314 5.21 4.04 17.49
N GLY A 315 6.50 3.69 17.51
CA GLY A 315 7.14 2.85 18.52
C GLY A 315 6.59 1.42 18.61
N GLU A 316 7.20 0.61 19.49
CA GLU A 316 6.83 -0.78 19.71
C GLU A 316 5.50 -0.94 20.47
N LYS A 317 5.09 0.07 21.23
CA LYS A 317 3.73 0.13 21.81
C LYS A 317 2.64 0.29 20.76
N SER A 318 3.01 0.56 19.51
CA SER A 318 2.11 0.70 18.38
C SER A 318 0.98 1.67 18.66
N GLU A 319 1.35 2.93 18.87
CA GLU A 319 0.37 4.01 18.83
C GLU A 319 0.07 4.36 17.38
N ILE A 320 -1.21 4.35 17.00
CA ILE A 320 -1.66 4.82 15.70
C ILE A 320 -2.05 6.28 15.84
N TRP A 321 -1.53 7.08 14.94
CA TRP A 321 -1.76 8.51 14.85
C TRP A 321 -2.16 8.88 13.43
N SER A 322 -2.66 10.09 13.26
CA SER A 322 -2.85 10.67 11.93
C SER A 322 -2.59 12.17 11.91
N VAL A 323 -2.22 12.69 10.75
CA VAL A 323 -2.16 14.14 10.47
C VAL A 323 -2.90 14.44 9.18
N GLY A 324 -3.66 15.53 9.14
CA GLY A 324 -4.42 15.92 7.96
C GLY A 324 -3.49 16.33 6.81
N ILE A 325 -3.95 16.08 5.58
CA ILE A 325 -3.32 16.57 4.36
C ILE A 325 -4.18 17.71 3.80
N ALA A 326 -3.60 18.90 3.74
CA ALA A 326 -4.25 20.10 3.25
C ALA A 326 -4.48 20.03 1.73
N ARG A 327 -5.28 20.96 1.20
CA ARG A 327 -5.64 21.00 -0.24
C ARG A 327 -4.46 21.20 -1.20
N ASP A 328 -3.33 21.69 -0.71
CA ASP A 328 -2.09 21.85 -1.46
C ASP A 328 -1.11 20.68 -1.22
N GLY A 329 -1.60 19.61 -0.58
CA GLY A 329 -0.86 18.42 -0.20
C GLY A 329 0.06 18.59 1.02
N THR A 330 0.12 19.77 1.64
CA THR A 330 0.95 20.00 2.85
C THR A 330 0.36 19.31 4.08
N PHE A 331 1.18 19.07 5.11
CA PHE A 331 0.68 18.65 6.42
C PHE A 331 -0.17 19.77 7.04
N ALA A 332 -1.40 19.45 7.46
CA ALA A 332 -2.35 20.43 7.98
C ALA A 332 -2.05 20.88 9.43
N GLY A 333 -1.05 20.29 10.08
CA GLY A 333 -0.61 20.69 11.42
C GLY A 333 -1.58 20.29 12.54
N ASP A 334 -2.42 19.29 12.30
CA ASP A 334 -3.45 18.76 13.19
C ASP A 334 -3.20 17.28 13.55
N PRO A 335 -2.02 16.93 14.10
CA PRO A 335 -1.77 15.55 14.50
C PRO A 335 -2.75 15.11 15.59
N ARG A 336 -3.23 13.88 15.46
CA ARG A 336 -4.25 13.28 16.29
C ARG A 336 -3.84 11.87 16.65
N TRP A 337 -3.94 11.54 17.93
CA TRP A 337 -3.87 10.15 18.37
C TRP A 337 -5.16 9.43 17.96
N GLU A 338 -5.05 8.29 17.30
CA GLU A 338 -6.20 7.49 16.86
C GLU A 338 -6.52 6.41 17.88
N LEU A 339 -5.52 5.58 18.21
CA LEU A 339 -5.63 4.49 19.18
C LEU A 339 -4.24 4.01 19.61
N THR A 340 -4.18 3.26 20.71
CA THR A 340 -3.04 2.40 21.04
C THR A 340 -3.46 0.95 20.80
N VAL A 341 -2.67 0.23 20.00
CA VAL A 341 -3.00 -1.13 19.58
C VAL A 341 -3.16 -2.05 20.80
N LYS A 342 -4.22 -2.86 20.78
CA LYS A 342 -4.50 -3.88 21.78
C LYS A 342 -4.09 -5.24 21.24
N ALA A 343 -2.85 -5.62 21.52
CA ALA A 343 -2.24 -6.90 21.16
C ALA A 343 -1.70 -7.63 22.41
N ASP A 344 -1.32 -8.91 22.29
CA ASP A 344 -0.63 -9.63 23.38
C ASP A 344 0.83 -9.20 23.57
N LYS A 345 1.43 -8.61 22.52
CA LYS A 345 2.79 -8.08 22.53
C LYS A 345 2.80 -6.64 22.01
N ASP A 346 3.59 -5.84 22.70
CA ASP A 346 4.01 -4.52 22.22
C ASP A 346 5.10 -4.75 21.17
N TYR A 347 4.66 -4.91 19.92
CA TYR A 347 5.51 -4.99 18.73
C TYR A 347 5.15 -3.87 17.77
N ALA A 348 6.13 -3.40 17.01
CA ALA A 348 5.93 -2.35 16.01
C ALA A 348 4.92 -2.78 14.94
N VAL A 349 3.97 -1.90 14.65
CA VAL A 349 3.12 -2.00 13.45
C VAL A 349 3.91 -1.44 12.28
N THR A 350 4.34 -2.30 11.36
CA THR A 350 5.15 -1.93 10.19
C THR A 350 4.30 -1.64 8.95
N ASP A 351 3.02 -2.00 8.98
CA ASP A 351 2.12 -1.73 7.86
C ASP A 351 0.66 -1.47 8.27
N ILE A 352 -0.03 -0.63 7.46
CA ILE A 352 -1.39 -0.13 7.68
C ILE A 352 -2.15 -0.13 6.36
N ALA A 353 -3.33 -0.77 6.34
CA ALA A 353 -4.28 -0.66 5.22
C ALA A 353 -5.69 -0.30 5.68
N PHE A 354 -6.46 0.26 4.77
CA PHE A 354 -7.88 0.58 4.96
C PHE A 354 -8.73 -0.09 3.90
N ASP A 355 -9.89 -0.64 4.31
CA ASP A 355 -10.87 -1.14 3.34
C ASP A 355 -11.87 -0.07 2.91
N ASN A 356 -12.65 -0.38 1.87
CA ASN A 356 -13.70 0.50 1.35
C ASN A 356 -14.86 0.76 2.33
N SER A 357 -14.87 0.11 3.51
CA SER A 357 -15.83 0.37 4.58
C SER A 357 -15.22 1.22 5.71
N GLY A 358 -13.97 1.65 5.58
CA GLY A 358 -13.23 2.41 6.60
C GLY A 358 -12.71 1.55 7.74
N PHE A 359 -12.58 0.23 7.57
CA PHE A 359 -11.95 -0.63 8.57
C PHE A 359 -10.43 -0.46 8.48
N LEU A 360 -9.79 -0.37 9.63
CA LEU A 360 -8.35 -0.21 9.79
C LEU A 360 -7.70 -1.57 10.05
N TYR A 361 -6.70 -1.93 9.25
CA TYR A 361 -5.95 -3.17 9.35
C TYR A 361 -4.50 -2.86 9.69
N LEU A 362 -3.93 -3.61 10.63
CA LEU A 362 -2.60 -3.39 11.18
C LEU A 362 -1.84 -4.72 11.22
N ALA A 363 -0.56 -4.72 10.83
CA ALA A 363 0.33 -5.88 10.93
C ALA A 363 1.52 -5.54 11.80
N GLN A 364 1.74 -6.36 12.82
CA GLN A 364 2.92 -6.28 13.64
C GLN A 364 4.07 -7.04 13.00
N ARG A 365 5.29 -6.51 13.12
CA ARG A 365 6.54 -7.24 12.93
C ARG A 365 7.17 -7.49 14.28
N GLY A 366 7.72 -8.68 14.47
CA GLY A 366 8.51 -9.00 15.66
C GLY A 366 9.74 -8.10 15.82
N PRO A 367 10.39 -8.12 16.99
CA PRO A 367 11.62 -7.38 17.22
C PRO A 367 12.67 -7.74 16.17
N ILE A 368 13.41 -6.73 15.71
CA ILE A 368 14.49 -6.92 14.73
C ILE A 368 15.60 -7.74 15.37
N GLU A 369 16.13 -8.68 14.60
CA GLU A 369 17.34 -9.43 14.91
C GLU A 369 18.29 -9.33 13.70
N ASN A 370 19.56 -9.71 13.88
CA ASN A 370 20.42 -10.04 12.76
C ASN A 370 21.39 -11.14 13.18
N ARG A 371 21.01 -12.40 12.97
CA ARG A 371 21.91 -13.51 13.25
C ARG A 371 23.00 -13.54 12.20
N TYR A 372 24.26 -13.66 12.63
CA TYR A 372 25.38 -13.69 11.69
C TYR A 372 25.28 -14.82 10.63
N ASP A 373 24.56 -15.90 10.88
CA ASP A 373 24.34 -16.97 9.90
C ASP A 373 23.12 -16.73 8.98
N TYR A 374 22.53 -15.53 9.01
CA TYR A 374 21.34 -15.13 8.26
C TYR A 374 20.08 -15.93 8.62
N SER A 375 20.10 -16.74 9.69
CA SER A 375 18.95 -17.59 10.04
C SER A 375 17.73 -16.79 10.53
N ARG A 376 17.92 -15.56 11.01
CA ARG A 376 16.81 -14.76 11.55
C ARG A 376 17.07 -13.26 11.46
N PHE A 377 16.06 -12.53 10.97
CA PHE A 377 16.02 -11.06 10.96
C PHE A 377 14.89 -10.47 11.82
N ALA A 378 13.94 -11.31 12.27
CA ALA A 378 12.92 -10.92 13.24
C ALA A 378 12.38 -12.14 14.01
N ASP A 379 11.87 -11.95 15.23
CA ASP A 379 11.10 -12.98 15.96
C ASP A 379 9.61 -12.87 15.63
N SER A 380 9.19 -13.50 14.53
CA SER A 380 7.81 -13.45 14.02
C SER A 380 6.78 -14.12 14.94
N GLY A 381 7.21 -14.95 15.90
CA GLY A 381 6.43 -15.96 16.62
C GLY A 381 5.18 -15.48 17.37
N LYS A 382 4.99 -14.17 17.51
CA LYS A 382 3.85 -13.55 18.19
C LYS A 382 3.29 -12.31 17.48
N GLY A 383 3.72 -12.02 16.26
CA GLY A 383 3.20 -10.89 15.48
C GLY A 383 1.72 -11.10 15.13
N GLU A 384 0.87 -10.14 15.49
CA GLU A 384 -0.57 -10.18 15.23
C GLU A 384 -0.94 -9.37 13.97
N VAL A 385 -2.02 -9.82 13.29
CA VAL A 385 -2.73 -9.01 12.29
C VAL A 385 -4.10 -8.68 12.85
N ILE A 386 -4.39 -7.39 12.95
CA ILE A 386 -5.48 -6.85 13.77
C ILE A 386 -6.37 -5.96 12.91
N ARG A 387 -7.68 -5.99 13.17
CA ARG A 387 -8.69 -5.16 12.51
C ARG A 387 -9.50 -4.35 13.51
N TYR A 388 -9.52 -3.05 13.29
CA TYR A 388 -10.36 -2.07 13.96
C TYR A 388 -11.48 -1.58 13.02
N PHE A 389 -12.57 -1.15 13.62
CA PHE A 389 -13.67 -0.44 12.97
C PHE A 389 -14.18 0.63 13.92
N ARG A 390 -14.86 1.64 13.36
CA ARG A 390 -15.41 2.72 14.17
C ARG A 390 -16.52 2.24 15.08
N GLU A 391 -16.62 2.83 16.26
CA GLU A 391 -17.75 2.64 17.15
C GLU A 391 -19.04 3.16 16.49
N ASN A 392 -20.15 2.44 16.68
CA ASN A 392 -21.44 2.83 16.13
C ASN A 392 -22.60 2.49 17.09
N PRO A 393 -23.22 3.48 17.74
CA PRO A 393 -22.82 4.89 17.75
C PRO A 393 -21.47 5.10 18.46
N ASP A 394 -20.80 6.20 18.14
CA ASP A 394 -19.61 6.67 18.87
C ASP A 394 -19.93 6.86 20.36
N ASP A 395 -19.14 6.26 21.25
CA ASP A 395 -19.33 6.40 22.70
C ASP A 395 -18.55 7.63 23.19
N PRO A 396 -19.21 8.71 23.66
CA PRO A 396 -18.51 9.90 24.12
C PRO A 396 -17.67 9.69 25.40
N SER A 397 -17.69 8.48 25.98
CA SER A 397 -16.87 8.11 27.13
C SER A 397 -15.56 7.39 26.78
N THR A 398 -15.42 6.90 25.55
CA THR A 398 -14.15 6.42 24.99
C THR A 398 -13.43 7.59 24.33
N GLU A 399 -12.09 7.59 24.41
CA GLU A 399 -11.28 8.66 23.79
C GLU A 399 -11.10 8.43 22.29
N SER A 400 -11.06 7.16 21.88
CA SER A 400 -10.90 6.74 20.49
C SER A 400 -12.26 6.53 19.83
N VAL A 401 -12.37 6.92 18.57
CA VAL A 401 -13.52 6.60 17.69
C VAL A 401 -13.50 5.15 17.20
N TRP A 402 -12.42 4.41 17.47
CA TRP A 402 -12.24 3.03 17.09
C TRP A 402 -12.60 2.11 18.26
N VAL A 403 -13.16 0.94 17.98
CA VAL A 403 -13.50 -0.04 19.02
C VAL A 403 -12.31 -0.38 19.91
N GLU A 404 -12.52 -0.42 21.23
CA GLU A 404 -11.44 -0.77 22.18
C GLU A 404 -10.93 -2.21 22.00
N ALA A 405 -11.83 -3.15 21.69
CA ALA A 405 -11.52 -4.56 21.49
C ALA A 405 -11.52 -4.87 20.00
N PRO A 406 -10.35 -4.94 19.34
CA PRO A 406 -10.27 -5.24 17.93
C PRO A 406 -10.57 -6.71 17.64
N GLN A 407 -10.71 -7.02 16.35
CA GLN A 407 -10.70 -8.39 15.86
C GLN A 407 -9.29 -8.79 15.44
N GLU A 408 -8.98 -10.07 15.52
CA GLU A 408 -7.66 -10.63 15.19
C GLU A 408 -7.79 -11.67 14.07
N TYR A 409 -6.81 -11.77 13.18
CA TYR A 409 -6.73 -12.85 12.20
C TYR A 409 -5.81 -13.98 12.66
N ALA A 410 -6.10 -15.20 12.23
CA ALA A 410 -5.19 -16.33 12.41
C ALA A 410 -4.11 -16.29 11.31
N VAL A 411 -2.86 -16.03 11.69
CA VAL A 411 -1.71 -16.01 10.76
C VAL A 411 -0.80 -17.19 11.04
N GLY A 412 -0.70 -18.08 10.05
CA GLY A 412 0.12 -19.28 10.11
C GLY A 412 -0.45 -20.38 11.02
N PHE A 413 -0.04 -21.62 10.76
CA PHE A 413 -0.42 -22.81 11.54
C PHE A 413 0.28 -23.01 12.90
N PRO A 414 1.44 -22.39 13.21
CA PRO A 414 2.05 -22.48 14.53
C PRO A 414 1.11 -22.08 15.67
N GLN A 415 1.40 -22.58 16.88
CA GLN A 415 0.54 -22.38 18.04
C GLN A 415 0.27 -20.88 18.30
N GLY A 416 -0.99 -20.52 18.48
CA GLY A 416 -1.42 -19.14 18.67
C GLY A 416 -1.83 -18.43 17.38
N ASN A 417 -1.37 -18.91 16.21
CA ASN A 417 -1.66 -18.35 14.88
C ASN A 417 -1.34 -16.85 14.80
N ARG A 418 -0.09 -16.51 15.13
CA ARG A 418 0.46 -15.14 15.22
C ARG A 418 1.86 -15.07 14.63
N GLN A 419 1.95 -15.42 13.34
CA GLN A 419 3.21 -15.45 12.60
C GLN A 419 3.35 -14.29 11.61
N SER A 420 2.86 -13.10 11.97
CA SER A 420 2.98 -11.93 11.09
C SER A 420 4.45 -11.53 10.89
N ALA A 421 4.84 -11.32 9.63
CA ALA A 421 6.15 -10.76 9.27
C ALA A 421 6.11 -9.23 9.06
N GLY A 422 4.91 -8.63 9.14
CA GLY A 422 4.73 -7.18 9.24
C GLY A 422 4.20 -6.47 8.00
N GLY A 423 3.98 -7.17 6.88
CA GLY A 423 3.32 -6.62 5.69
C GLY A 423 1.85 -7.02 5.60
N LEU A 424 0.99 -6.13 5.10
CA LEU A 424 -0.41 -6.42 4.82
C LEU A 424 -0.99 -5.54 3.71
N ASP A 425 -1.89 -6.12 2.92
CA ASP A 425 -2.73 -5.33 2.04
C ASP A 425 -4.08 -6.01 1.82
N LEU A 426 -4.95 -5.37 1.06
CA LEU A 426 -6.24 -5.88 0.68
C LEU A 426 -6.24 -6.28 -0.79
N GLN A 427 -7.07 -7.26 -1.12
CA GLN A 427 -7.20 -7.79 -2.47
C GLN A 427 -8.68 -7.84 -2.85
N TYR A 428 -8.93 -7.93 -4.15
CA TYR A 428 -10.22 -8.35 -4.66
C TYR A 428 -10.70 -9.67 -4.02
N GLY A 429 -11.99 -9.96 -4.17
CA GLY A 429 -12.56 -11.25 -3.81
C GLY A 429 -12.08 -12.37 -4.71
N TYR A 430 -12.31 -13.60 -4.27
CA TYR A 430 -12.12 -14.80 -5.07
C TYR A 430 -13.44 -15.57 -5.15
N ASP A 431 -13.71 -16.17 -6.30
CA ASP A 431 -14.87 -17.05 -6.49
C ASP A 431 -14.67 -18.41 -5.79
N ALA A 432 -15.68 -19.28 -5.90
CA ALA A 432 -15.65 -20.60 -5.27
C ALA A 432 -14.57 -21.55 -5.81
N ASP A 433 -14.03 -21.26 -7.00
CA ASP A 433 -12.96 -22.02 -7.65
C ASP A 433 -11.57 -21.39 -7.38
N GLY A 434 -11.52 -20.31 -6.60
CA GLY A 434 -10.29 -19.58 -6.28
C GLY A 434 -9.80 -18.71 -7.44
N ASN A 435 -10.68 -18.27 -8.34
CA ASN A 435 -10.34 -17.27 -9.35
C ASN A 435 -10.63 -15.87 -8.83
N LEU A 436 -9.74 -14.94 -9.15
CA LEU A 436 -9.88 -13.53 -8.76
C LEU A 436 -11.13 -12.90 -9.39
N ASP A 437 -11.98 -12.31 -8.56
CA ASP A 437 -13.16 -11.55 -8.96
C ASP A 437 -12.91 -10.05 -8.78
N THR A 438 -12.43 -9.41 -9.85
CA THR A 438 -12.13 -7.98 -9.88
C THR A 438 -13.36 -7.07 -9.71
N SER A 439 -14.58 -7.62 -9.69
CA SER A 439 -15.80 -6.84 -9.40
C SER A 439 -16.05 -6.66 -7.90
N VAL A 440 -15.35 -7.41 -7.04
CA VAL A 440 -15.53 -7.39 -5.59
C VAL A 440 -14.26 -6.87 -4.94
N CYS A 441 -14.22 -5.58 -4.61
CA CYS A 441 -13.05 -4.93 -4.01
C CYS A 441 -12.86 -5.27 -2.52
N THR A 442 -11.59 -5.34 -2.08
CA THR A 442 -11.18 -5.36 -0.67
C THR A 442 -11.87 -6.46 0.15
N GLN A 443 -12.09 -7.65 -0.45
CA GLN A 443 -12.78 -8.77 0.21
C GLN A 443 -11.81 -9.82 0.76
N THR A 444 -10.53 -9.70 0.43
CA THR A 444 -9.50 -10.62 0.85
C THR A 444 -8.39 -9.85 1.54
N LEU A 445 -7.99 -10.30 2.72
CA LEU A 445 -6.79 -9.87 3.42
C LEU A 445 -5.60 -10.65 2.86
N VAL A 446 -4.53 -9.92 2.58
CA VAL A 446 -3.22 -10.45 2.21
C VAL A 446 -2.26 -10.02 3.29
N ASN A 447 -1.48 -10.94 3.86
CA ASN A 447 -0.51 -10.59 4.89
C ASN A 447 0.76 -11.45 4.75
N THR A 448 1.91 -10.90 5.10
CA THR A 448 3.16 -11.66 5.13
C THR A 448 3.33 -12.42 6.45
N GLY A 449 4.09 -13.50 6.42
CA GLY A 449 4.40 -14.28 7.61
C GLY A 449 5.37 -15.43 7.39
N ASP A 450 5.88 -15.94 8.51
CA ASP A 450 6.86 -17.02 8.56
C ASP A 450 6.20 -18.33 9.02
N LYS A 451 6.80 -19.46 8.63
CA LYS A 451 6.37 -20.80 9.07
C LYS A 451 4.87 -21.02 8.89
N LEU A 452 4.33 -20.45 7.81
CA LEU A 452 2.90 -20.27 7.63
C LEU A 452 2.16 -21.59 7.64
N ARG A 453 2.80 -22.69 7.22
CA ARG A 453 2.23 -24.04 7.17
C ARG A 453 2.94 -25.05 8.07
N ASP A 454 3.70 -24.59 9.05
CA ASP A 454 4.38 -25.47 10.00
C ASP A 454 3.49 -25.76 11.22
N ASN A 455 2.97 -26.99 11.28
CA ASN A 455 2.39 -27.52 12.51
C ASN A 455 2.42 -29.06 12.52
N PRO A 456 3.15 -29.69 13.47
CA PRO A 456 3.24 -31.14 13.57
C PRO A 456 1.89 -31.86 13.75
N GLU A 457 0.90 -31.23 14.39
CA GLU A 457 -0.44 -31.80 14.58
C GLU A 457 -1.21 -31.91 13.25
N PHE A 458 -0.96 -30.99 12.32
CA PHE A 458 -1.65 -30.92 11.03
C PHE A 458 -0.79 -31.37 9.85
N ALA A 459 0.44 -31.86 10.08
CA ALA A 459 1.42 -32.16 9.05
C ALA A 459 0.88 -33.10 7.94
N GLU A 460 0.19 -34.19 8.31
CA GLU A 460 -0.39 -35.11 7.32
C GLU A 460 -1.45 -34.45 6.44
N LYS A 461 -2.26 -33.55 7.01
CA LYS A 461 -3.33 -32.85 6.28
C LYS A 461 -2.75 -31.75 5.39
N LEU A 462 -1.77 -30.99 5.90
CA LEU A 462 -1.11 -29.92 5.16
C LEU A 462 -0.27 -30.47 4.00
N ALA A 463 0.38 -31.62 4.18
CA ALA A 463 1.17 -32.27 3.13
C ALA A 463 0.37 -32.56 1.84
N VAL A 464 -0.96 -32.73 1.93
CA VAL A 464 -1.85 -32.89 0.76
C VAL A 464 -1.86 -31.62 -0.10
N GLY A 465 -1.76 -30.45 0.54
CA GLY A 465 -1.80 -29.13 -0.10
C GLY A 465 -0.42 -28.56 -0.41
N GLY A 466 0.68 -29.32 -0.28
CA GLY A 466 2.04 -28.88 -0.61
C GLY A 466 3.06 -28.93 0.54
N PRO A 467 4.25 -28.34 0.36
CA PRO A 467 5.30 -28.20 1.38
C PRO A 467 4.84 -27.58 2.71
N LEU A 468 5.62 -27.78 3.78
CA LEU A 468 5.28 -27.30 5.14
C LEU A 468 6.07 -26.06 5.55
N ALA A 469 7.37 -26.01 5.27
CA ALA A 469 8.18 -24.80 5.41
C ALA A 469 7.71 -23.83 4.32
N VAL A 470 6.96 -22.80 4.71
CA VAL A 470 6.46 -21.78 3.79
C VAL A 470 6.61 -20.44 4.50
N HIS A 471 7.42 -19.57 3.92
CA HIS A 471 7.64 -18.21 4.37
C HIS A 471 7.25 -17.29 3.23
N GLY A 472 6.21 -16.49 3.42
CA GLY A 472 5.72 -15.65 2.34
C GLY A 472 4.42 -14.99 2.70
N VAL A 473 3.38 -15.27 1.91
CA VAL A 473 2.09 -14.60 1.99
C VAL A 473 0.99 -15.56 2.36
N GLN A 474 0.13 -15.16 3.29
CA GLN A 474 -1.16 -15.77 3.56
C GLN A 474 -2.29 -14.91 2.96
N ILE A 475 -3.16 -15.54 2.20
CA ILE A 475 -4.32 -14.91 1.54
C ILE A 475 -5.58 -15.47 2.21
N THR A 476 -6.41 -14.60 2.80
CA THR A 476 -7.56 -14.99 3.64
C THR A 476 -8.79 -14.14 3.34
N PRO A 477 -9.99 -14.71 3.12
CA PRO A 477 -11.22 -13.92 3.06
C PRO A 477 -11.39 -13.06 4.31
N LYS A 478 -11.65 -11.76 4.15
CA LYS A 478 -11.55 -10.79 5.27
C LYS A 478 -12.57 -11.03 6.38
N GLU A 479 -13.67 -11.72 6.10
CA GLU A 479 -14.67 -12.05 7.10
C GLU A 479 -14.18 -13.10 8.11
N LEU A 480 -13.13 -13.85 7.78
CA LEU A 480 -12.61 -14.96 8.57
C LEU A 480 -11.63 -14.53 9.68
N VAL A 481 -12.13 -13.69 10.58
CA VAL A 481 -11.43 -13.33 11.84
C VAL A 481 -11.53 -14.44 12.88
N LYS A 482 -10.66 -14.45 13.89
CA LYS A 482 -10.72 -15.40 15.00
C LYS A 482 -12.09 -15.33 15.70
N PRO A 483 -12.70 -16.48 16.07
CA PRO A 483 -12.15 -17.85 15.98
C PRO A 483 -12.48 -18.60 14.68
N ASP A 484 -13.14 -17.98 13.69
CA ASP A 484 -13.78 -18.69 12.57
C ASP A 484 -12.78 -19.38 11.63
N ASN A 485 -11.50 -18.97 11.64
CA ASN A 485 -10.42 -19.56 10.85
C ASN A 485 -9.23 -20.02 11.69
N VAL A 486 -9.51 -20.62 12.86
CA VAL A 486 -8.49 -21.22 13.72
C VAL A 486 -8.63 -22.75 13.71
N PRO A 487 -7.63 -23.51 13.22
CA PRO A 487 -6.43 -23.07 12.48
C PRO A 487 -6.76 -22.59 11.05
N PRO A 488 -5.85 -21.87 10.35
CA PRO A 488 -6.15 -21.11 9.13
C PRO A 488 -6.27 -21.98 7.86
N PHE A 489 -7.15 -23.00 7.88
CA PHE A 489 -7.47 -23.79 6.70
C PHE A 489 -8.32 -23.04 5.68
N GLY A 490 -9.01 -21.96 6.07
CA GLY A 490 -9.73 -21.05 5.18
C GLY A 490 -8.83 -20.05 4.45
N SER A 491 -7.53 -20.34 4.35
CA SER A 491 -6.53 -19.49 3.70
C SER A 491 -5.77 -20.22 2.60
N TRP A 492 -5.11 -19.45 1.74
CA TRP A 492 -4.11 -19.90 0.77
C TRP A 492 -2.74 -19.35 1.14
N PHE A 493 -1.69 -20.02 0.68
CA PHE A 493 -0.31 -19.65 0.98
C PHE A 493 0.53 -19.53 -0.27
N VAL A 494 1.33 -18.48 -0.39
CA VAL A 494 2.34 -18.31 -1.43
C VAL A 494 3.68 -18.23 -0.73
N ASP A 495 4.63 -19.03 -1.19
CA ASP A 495 6.00 -18.97 -0.69
C ASP A 495 6.78 -17.87 -1.43
N PHE A 496 7.55 -17.06 -0.70
CA PHE A 496 8.23 -15.91 -1.28
C PHE A 496 9.33 -16.36 -2.23
N ASP A 497 10.24 -17.24 -1.82
CA ASP A 497 11.46 -17.52 -2.57
C ASP A 497 11.37 -18.79 -3.44
N GLY A 498 10.40 -19.66 -3.17
CA GLY A 498 10.17 -20.95 -3.82
C GLY A 498 11.06 -22.07 -3.26
N TYR A 499 11.73 -21.83 -2.14
CA TYR A 499 12.56 -22.78 -1.40
C TYR A 499 11.79 -23.28 -0.18
N PHE A 500 11.89 -24.58 0.10
CA PHE A 500 11.07 -25.23 1.13
C PHE A 500 11.89 -26.12 2.06
N GLU A 501 13.22 -26.02 2.01
CA GLU A 501 14.17 -26.82 2.79
C GLU A 501 14.88 -25.94 3.86
N ASP A 502 14.16 -24.96 4.37
CA ASP A 502 14.58 -23.90 5.31
C ASP A 502 13.53 -23.64 6.43
N PRO A 503 13.00 -24.68 7.11
CA PRO A 503 12.00 -24.51 8.17
C PRO A 503 12.48 -23.65 9.34
N GLU A 504 13.78 -23.42 9.47
CA GLU A 504 14.40 -22.66 10.55
C GLU A 504 14.38 -21.13 10.36
N VAL A 505 14.29 -20.62 9.12
CA VAL A 505 14.41 -19.18 8.88
C VAL A 505 13.20 -18.40 9.38
N GLU A 506 13.42 -17.14 9.79
CA GLU A 506 12.38 -16.22 10.29
C GLU A 506 12.73 -14.75 9.96
N GLY A 507 11.74 -13.94 9.64
CA GLY A 507 11.90 -12.53 9.31
C GLY A 507 12.48 -12.26 7.92
N HIS A 508 12.56 -13.29 7.06
CA HIS A 508 13.07 -13.17 5.68
C HIS A 508 12.06 -12.53 4.73
N VAL A 509 10.79 -12.53 5.08
CA VAL A 509 9.74 -11.89 4.28
C VAL A 509 9.49 -10.49 4.82
N GLY A 510 9.32 -9.56 3.89
CA GLY A 510 9.07 -8.15 4.18
C GLY A 510 7.59 -7.78 4.04
N ASP A 511 7.38 -6.72 3.27
CA ASP A 511 6.08 -6.10 3.01
C ASP A 511 5.32 -6.75 1.85
N VAL A 512 4.04 -6.43 1.72
CA VAL A 512 3.20 -6.80 0.57
C VAL A 512 2.31 -5.64 0.13
N ALA A 513 2.28 -5.37 -1.18
CA ALA A 513 1.35 -4.42 -1.78
C ALA A 513 0.59 -5.05 -2.93
N VAL A 514 -0.69 -4.76 -3.05
CA VAL A 514 -1.60 -5.31 -4.05
C VAL A 514 -2.12 -4.19 -4.95
N TRP A 515 -1.99 -4.35 -6.26
CA TRP A 515 -2.61 -3.42 -7.19
C TRP A 515 -4.10 -3.70 -7.33
N HIS A 516 -4.91 -3.00 -6.55
CA HIS A 516 -6.37 -3.02 -6.67
C HIS A 516 -6.90 -1.58 -6.79
N PRO A 517 -7.07 -1.01 -8.01
CA PRO A 517 -7.65 0.32 -8.19
C PRO A 517 -9.14 0.33 -7.84
N CYS A 518 -9.40 0.25 -6.53
CA CYS A 518 -10.70 0.23 -5.87
C CYS A 518 -11.00 1.57 -5.19
N GLU A 519 -9.99 2.43 -5.07
CA GLU A 519 -10.09 3.77 -4.50
C GLU A 519 -10.87 4.71 -5.42
N GLY A 520 -11.76 5.50 -4.82
CA GLY A 520 -12.85 6.22 -5.50
C GLY A 520 -14.23 5.98 -4.88
N ARG A 521 -14.31 5.04 -3.93
CA ARG A 521 -15.46 4.80 -3.04
C ARG A 521 -15.01 5.13 -1.63
N ALA A 522 -15.41 6.29 -1.10
CA ALA A 522 -15.11 6.58 0.30
C ALA A 522 -15.76 5.56 1.23
N GLY A 523 -15.14 5.33 2.39
CA GLY A 523 -15.74 4.55 3.47
C GLY A 523 -17.16 5.01 3.76
N TYR A 524 -18.09 4.07 3.96
CA TYR A 524 -19.44 4.45 4.36
C TYR A 524 -19.38 5.15 5.73
N TYR A 525 -20.06 6.29 5.85
CA TYR A 525 -20.18 7.12 7.05
C TYR A 525 -18.89 7.81 7.51
N GLU A 526 -17.84 7.87 6.68
CA GLU A 526 -16.73 8.79 6.91
C GLU A 526 -17.05 10.17 6.33
N GLU A 527 -16.70 11.22 7.06
CA GLU A 527 -16.84 12.58 6.54
C GLU A 527 -15.91 12.75 5.35
N ILE A 528 -16.47 13.09 4.20
CA ILE A 528 -15.72 13.25 2.95
C ILE A 528 -15.60 14.73 2.58
N PRO A 529 -14.43 15.17 2.07
CA PRO A 529 -14.23 16.56 1.69
C PRO A 529 -15.25 17.03 0.63
N GLY A 530 -16.12 17.94 1.03
CA GLY A 530 -17.05 18.63 0.16
C GLY A 530 -17.17 20.11 0.54
N GLY A 531 -18.20 20.79 0.05
CA GLY A 531 -18.51 22.14 0.53
C GLY A 531 -19.84 22.67 0.04
N TYR A 532 -20.12 23.92 0.35
CA TYR A 532 -21.29 24.65 -0.16
C TYR A 532 -20.89 26.05 -0.61
N GLU A 533 -21.66 26.63 -1.53
CA GLU A 533 -21.54 28.04 -1.90
C GLU A 533 -22.55 28.89 -1.12
N PRO A 534 -22.34 30.22 -1.02
CA PRO A 534 -23.27 31.10 -0.33
C PRO A 534 -24.72 30.89 -0.80
N PRO A 535 -25.68 30.70 0.12
CA PRO A 535 -27.06 30.42 -0.21
C PRO A 535 -27.70 31.58 -0.97
N PHE A 536 -28.57 31.25 -1.92
CA PHE A 536 -29.39 32.21 -2.65
C PHE A 536 -30.77 32.32 -2.01
N TYR A 537 -31.21 33.55 -1.74
CA TYR A 537 -32.54 33.85 -1.21
C TYR A 537 -33.38 34.53 -2.29
N PRO A 538 -34.61 34.06 -2.56
CA PRO A 538 -35.47 34.68 -3.57
C PRO A 538 -35.83 36.13 -3.18
N PRO A 539 -35.91 37.05 -4.16
CA PRO A 539 -36.08 38.50 -3.91
C PRO A 539 -37.37 38.90 -3.21
N ASP A 540 -38.36 38.00 -3.10
CA ASP A 540 -39.65 38.24 -2.42
C ASP A 540 -39.63 37.89 -0.91
N PHE A 541 -38.45 37.65 -0.32
CA PHE A 541 -38.32 37.43 1.12
C PHE A 541 -36.98 37.99 1.66
N PRO A 542 -36.96 38.89 2.66
CA PRO A 542 -38.04 39.62 3.33
C PRO A 542 -38.33 41.02 2.66
N PRO A 543 -39.37 41.78 3.08
CA PRO A 543 -39.77 43.04 2.42
C PRO A 543 -38.64 44.09 2.45
N PRO A 544 -38.68 45.15 1.61
CA PRO A 544 -37.61 46.15 1.54
C PRO A 544 -37.31 46.74 2.93
N GLY A 545 -36.13 46.40 3.44
CA GLY A 545 -35.62 46.70 4.77
C GLY A 545 -34.62 45.60 5.15
N ASN A 546 -33.45 45.96 5.66
CA ASN A 546 -32.33 45.06 6.01
C ASN A 546 -32.68 44.04 7.12
N LEU A 547 -33.67 43.17 6.91
CA LEU A 547 -33.96 42.03 7.78
C LEU A 547 -33.05 40.87 7.35
N PRO A 548 -32.40 40.17 8.32
CA PRO A 548 -31.54 39.04 8.01
C PRO A 548 -32.34 37.86 7.43
N PRO A 549 -31.67 36.93 6.72
CA PRO A 549 -32.32 35.69 6.28
C PRO A 549 -32.90 34.92 7.48
N CYS A 550 -33.96 34.16 7.24
CA CYS A 550 -34.64 33.38 8.28
C CYS A 550 -33.97 32.04 8.58
N LEU A 551 -33.02 31.62 7.75
CA LEU A 551 -32.27 30.40 7.93
C LEU A 551 -30.86 30.64 7.40
N ASP A 552 -29.86 30.33 8.21
CA ASP A 552 -28.45 30.35 7.86
C ASP A 552 -27.92 28.91 7.77
N VAL A 553 -26.86 28.74 6.99
CA VAL A 553 -26.10 27.49 6.90
C VAL A 553 -24.79 27.72 7.64
N GLU A 554 -24.57 26.97 8.72
CA GLU A 554 -23.34 27.02 9.50
C GLU A 554 -22.28 26.12 8.87
N ASP A 555 -22.67 24.90 8.51
CA ASP A 555 -21.79 23.89 7.94
C ASP A 555 -22.56 22.89 7.07
N VAL A 556 -21.84 22.19 6.20
CA VAL A 556 -22.35 21.03 5.45
C VAL A 556 -21.30 19.94 5.49
N GLN A 557 -21.67 18.81 6.08
CA GLN A 557 -20.82 17.62 6.15
C GLN A 557 -21.37 16.56 5.20
N TYR A 558 -20.48 15.84 4.54
CA TYR A 558 -20.86 14.85 3.54
C TYR A 558 -20.41 13.47 3.99
N TYR A 559 -21.23 12.47 3.69
CA TYR A 559 -20.95 11.08 3.99
C TYR A 559 -21.35 10.21 2.80
N CYS A 560 -20.55 9.21 2.45
CA CYS A 560 -21.07 8.14 1.59
C CYS A 560 -21.92 7.19 2.43
N THR A 561 -23.10 6.81 1.95
CA THR A 561 -23.95 5.78 2.57
C THR A 561 -24.34 4.73 1.52
N PRO A 562 -24.85 3.55 1.92
CA PRO A 562 -25.34 2.55 0.96
C PRO A 562 -26.45 3.05 0.03
N ARG A 563 -27.03 4.24 0.28
CA ARG A 563 -28.08 4.89 -0.52
C ARG A 563 -27.55 5.99 -1.44
N GLY A 564 -26.26 6.33 -1.39
CA GLY A 564 -25.65 7.39 -2.19
C GLY A 564 -24.94 8.42 -1.30
N LEU A 565 -24.84 9.65 -1.78
CA LEU A 565 -24.26 10.75 -1.01
C LEU A 565 -25.27 11.28 0.00
N GLU A 566 -24.90 11.30 1.27
CA GLU A 566 -25.64 11.97 2.33
C GLU A 566 -24.97 13.32 2.64
N ALA A 567 -25.78 14.35 2.88
CA ALA A 567 -25.30 15.66 3.30
C ALA A 567 -26.05 16.08 4.57
N ASP A 568 -25.30 16.31 5.64
CA ASP A 568 -25.78 16.85 6.90
C ASP A 568 -25.69 18.37 6.87
N LEU A 569 -26.85 19.02 6.85
CA LEU A 569 -26.94 20.49 6.82
C LEU A 569 -27.08 21.03 8.24
N TYR A 570 -26.07 21.77 8.72
CA TYR A 570 -26.13 22.45 10.00
C TYR A 570 -26.79 23.82 9.81
N LEU A 571 -28.06 23.91 10.21
CA LEU A 571 -28.92 25.04 9.90
C LEU A 571 -29.32 25.81 11.16
N HIS A 572 -29.26 27.14 11.08
CA HIS A 572 -29.60 28.03 12.18
C HIS A 572 -30.78 28.95 11.84
N ASP A 573 -31.83 28.95 12.67
CA ASP A 573 -32.98 29.87 12.53
C ASP A 573 -32.64 31.27 13.05
N HIS A 574 -31.88 32.02 12.24
CA HIS A 574 -31.37 33.34 12.58
C HIS A 574 -32.48 34.36 12.92
N ALA A 575 -33.64 34.26 12.26
CA ALA A 575 -34.74 35.21 12.45
C ALA A 575 -35.69 34.81 13.61
N GLY A 576 -35.48 33.67 14.26
CA GLY A 576 -36.40 33.14 15.27
C GLY A 576 -37.78 32.84 14.70
N PHE A 577 -37.85 32.40 13.44
CA PHE A 577 -39.08 32.01 12.75
C PHE A 577 -39.81 30.86 13.49
N GLY A 578 -39.10 30.06 14.29
CA GLY A 578 -39.62 28.97 15.11
C GLY A 578 -40.17 27.81 14.29
N GLY A 579 -39.57 27.55 13.11
CA GLY A 579 -39.91 26.40 12.29
C GLY A 579 -39.44 25.08 12.92
N ASP A 580 -40.09 23.98 12.55
CA ASP A 580 -39.80 22.62 13.05
C ASP A 580 -39.77 21.58 11.92
N SER A 581 -39.92 22.04 10.67
CA SER A 581 -40.07 21.19 9.49
C SER A 581 -39.39 21.83 8.29
N ILE A 582 -38.62 21.02 7.56
CA ILE A 582 -37.96 21.42 6.33
C ILE A 582 -38.48 20.54 5.20
N LYS A 583 -38.65 21.15 4.03
CA LYS A 583 -38.85 20.42 2.78
C LYS A 583 -37.69 20.73 1.85
N ALA A 584 -36.87 19.73 1.56
CA ALA A 584 -35.85 19.80 0.52
C ALA A 584 -36.37 19.30 -0.83
N GLN A 585 -35.97 19.96 -1.91
CA GLN A 585 -36.24 19.54 -3.29
C GLN A 585 -35.06 19.88 -4.18
N SER A 586 -34.66 18.94 -5.04
CA SER A 586 -33.66 19.19 -6.08
C SER A 586 -34.15 20.28 -7.05
N ARG A 587 -33.25 21.21 -7.39
CA ARG A 587 -33.41 22.17 -8.50
C ARG A 587 -32.49 21.85 -9.68
N THR A 588 -31.62 20.85 -9.55
CA THR A 588 -30.72 20.39 -10.60
C THR A 588 -31.40 19.30 -11.43
N PRO A 589 -31.51 19.45 -12.77
CA PRO A 589 -32.06 18.40 -13.64
C PRO A 589 -31.26 17.10 -13.54
N GLY A 590 -31.94 15.96 -13.41
CA GLY A 590 -31.31 14.64 -13.34
C GLY A 590 -30.88 14.20 -11.92
N VAL A 591 -30.80 15.12 -10.97
CA VAL A 591 -30.41 14.84 -9.58
C VAL A 591 -31.66 14.72 -8.70
N ALA A 592 -31.73 13.69 -7.86
CA ALA A 592 -32.77 13.51 -6.86
C ALA A 592 -32.27 13.86 -5.45
N VAL A 593 -33.13 14.52 -4.67
CA VAL A 593 -32.89 14.85 -3.26
C VAL A 593 -34.04 14.31 -2.41
N THR A 594 -33.72 13.47 -1.42
CA THR A 594 -34.67 12.92 -0.44
C THR A 594 -34.33 13.34 0.98
N SER A 595 -35.33 13.45 1.85
CA SER A 595 -35.14 13.90 3.23
C SER A 595 -36.34 13.60 4.12
N PRO A 596 -36.17 13.53 5.45
CA PRO A 596 -37.27 13.63 6.40
C PRO A 596 -37.97 15.00 6.32
N MET A 597 -39.26 15.07 6.60
CA MET A 597 -39.99 16.36 6.62
C MET A 597 -39.79 17.16 7.91
N SER A 598 -39.39 16.52 9.01
CA SER A 598 -39.24 17.14 10.33
C SER A 598 -37.76 17.42 10.64
N HIS A 599 -37.48 18.54 11.29
CA HIS A 599 -36.14 18.93 11.74
C HIS A 599 -36.19 19.30 13.22
N ALA A 600 -35.31 18.70 14.01
CA ALA A 600 -35.19 19.01 15.43
C ALA A 600 -34.16 20.12 15.64
N PRO A 601 -34.45 21.16 16.45
CA PRO A 601 -33.46 22.18 16.79
C PRO A 601 -32.17 21.57 17.35
N GLY A 602 -31.00 22.04 16.86
CA GLY A 602 -29.69 21.56 17.31
C GLY A 602 -29.24 20.21 16.75
N LYS A 603 -29.98 19.63 15.79
CA LYS A 603 -29.52 18.48 14.99
C LYS A 603 -29.29 18.90 13.53
N PRO A 604 -28.34 18.29 12.81
CA PRO A 604 -28.23 18.52 11.38
C PRO A 604 -29.52 18.06 10.67
N TYR A 605 -29.81 18.69 9.55
CA TYR A 605 -30.87 18.25 8.65
C TYR A 605 -30.27 17.43 7.52
N THR A 606 -30.44 16.12 7.63
CA THR A 606 -29.87 15.14 6.70
C THR A 606 -30.69 15.05 5.42
N ILE A 607 -29.99 15.10 4.27
CA ILE A 607 -30.56 14.86 2.94
C ILE A 607 -29.75 13.79 2.20
N ASP A 608 -30.42 12.93 1.43
CA ASP A 608 -29.73 12.06 0.46
C ASP A 608 -29.74 12.71 -0.92
N ILE A 609 -28.64 12.56 -1.66
CA ILE A 609 -28.42 13.09 -3.01
C ILE A 609 -28.02 11.93 -3.93
N THR A 610 -28.75 11.74 -5.03
CA THR A 610 -28.52 10.66 -6.00
C THR A 610 -28.59 11.17 -7.44
N GLY A 611 -27.89 10.50 -8.37
CA GLY A 611 -27.86 10.89 -9.78
C GLY A 611 -26.99 12.13 -10.05
N HIS A 612 -25.91 12.29 -9.26
CA HIS A 612 -24.92 13.35 -9.39
C HIS A 612 -23.56 12.76 -9.79
N TYR A 613 -22.66 13.57 -10.34
CA TYR A 613 -21.27 13.19 -10.57
C TYR A 613 -20.36 13.75 -9.46
N PRO A 614 -19.19 13.14 -9.20
CA PRO A 614 -18.21 13.70 -8.27
C PRO A 614 -17.77 15.11 -8.67
N GLY A 615 -17.72 16.02 -7.70
CA GLY A 615 -17.39 17.44 -7.91
C GLY A 615 -18.50 18.29 -8.55
N ASP A 616 -19.69 17.74 -8.77
CA ASP A 616 -20.85 18.46 -9.28
C ASP A 616 -21.33 19.56 -8.32
N ARG A 617 -22.08 20.51 -8.91
CA ARG A 617 -22.89 21.47 -8.17
C ARG A 617 -24.35 21.03 -8.18
N VAL A 618 -24.90 20.78 -6.99
CA VAL A 618 -26.31 20.42 -6.77
C VAL A 618 -27.04 21.56 -6.08
N ASP A 619 -27.99 22.19 -6.75
CA ASP A 619 -28.81 23.26 -6.18
C ASP A 619 -30.00 22.65 -5.41
N VAL A 620 -30.01 22.76 -4.08
CA VAL A 620 -31.06 22.23 -3.21
C VAL A 620 -31.99 23.35 -2.76
N GLY A 621 -33.27 23.28 -3.14
CA GLY A 621 -34.30 24.19 -2.65
C GLY A 621 -34.81 23.77 -1.28
N LEU A 622 -34.60 24.60 -0.26
CA LEU A 622 -35.11 24.39 1.10
C LEU A 622 -36.32 25.28 1.37
N CYS A 623 -37.29 24.71 2.08
CA CYS A 623 -38.46 25.40 2.59
C CYS A 623 -38.63 25.04 4.08
N PHE A 624 -38.26 25.97 4.98
CA PHE A 624 -38.39 25.84 6.44
C PHE A 624 -39.69 26.49 6.94
N TYR A 625 -40.53 25.71 7.63
CA TYR A 625 -41.88 26.09 8.03
C TYR A 625 -42.28 25.47 9.37
N ARG A 626 -43.40 25.95 9.93
CA ARG A 626 -44.04 25.36 11.12
C ARG A 626 -45.03 24.28 10.72
N LYS A 627 -44.88 23.06 11.22
CA LYS A 627 -45.78 21.94 10.95
C LYS A 627 -47.22 22.28 11.31
N SER A 628 -47.43 22.94 12.44
CA SER A 628 -48.76 23.36 12.91
C SER A 628 -49.48 24.31 11.94
N ASP A 629 -48.75 25.10 11.16
CA ASP A 629 -49.35 25.99 10.16
C ASP A 629 -49.68 25.25 8.86
N LYS A 630 -48.86 24.27 8.46
CA LYS A 630 -49.17 23.37 7.34
C LYS A 630 -50.40 22.49 7.64
N ASP A 631 -50.49 21.95 8.85
CA ASP A 631 -51.56 21.03 9.26
C ASP A 631 -52.94 21.72 9.33
N LYS A 632 -52.99 23.05 9.49
CA LYS A 632 -54.22 23.85 9.38
C LYS A 632 -54.79 23.90 7.96
N GLY A 633 -54.00 23.54 6.94
CA GLY A 633 -54.37 23.57 5.53
C GLY A 633 -54.32 24.98 4.91
N GLY A 634 -54.16 25.05 3.59
CA GLY A 634 -54.06 26.30 2.84
C GLY A 634 -52.61 26.80 2.65
N TYR A 635 -52.45 28.07 2.29
CA TYR A 635 -51.13 28.70 2.15
C TYR A 635 -50.54 28.98 3.54
N TYR A 636 -49.33 28.48 3.79
CA TYR A 636 -48.58 28.73 5.01
C TYR A 636 -47.24 29.42 4.70
N PRO A 637 -46.76 30.32 5.58
CA PRO A 637 -45.47 30.98 5.38
C PRO A 637 -44.34 29.95 5.48
N CYS A 638 -43.38 30.08 4.57
CA CYS A 638 -42.20 29.25 4.55
C CYS A 638 -40.97 30.09 4.18
N CYS A 639 -39.92 29.96 4.98
CA CYS A 639 -38.60 30.49 4.69
C CYS A 639 -37.98 29.69 3.54
N LYS A 640 -37.69 30.35 2.41
CA LYS A 640 -37.16 29.69 1.20
C LYS A 640 -35.71 30.09 0.96
N MET A 641 -34.88 29.12 0.61
CA MET A 641 -33.54 29.34 0.07
C MET A 641 -33.22 28.30 -1.00
N THR A 642 -32.23 28.60 -1.83
CA THR A 642 -31.52 27.62 -2.64
C THR A 642 -30.10 27.53 -2.12
N LEU A 643 -29.71 26.34 -1.68
CA LEU A 643 -28.37 26.03 -1.20
C LEU A 643 -27.60 25.29 -2.30
N PRO A 644 -26.58 25.92 -2.93
CA PRO A 644 -25.71 25.24 -3.87
C PRO A 644 -24.71 24.37 -3.11
N LEU A 645 -24.89 23.06 -3.20
CA LEU A 645 -24.00 22.06 -2.64
C LEU A 645 -22.93 21.68 -3.67
N ARG A 646 -21.67 21.64 -3.26
CA ARG A 646 -20.58 21.05 -4.05
C ARG A 646 -20.38 19.63 -3.56
N THR A 647 -20.75 18.66 -4.38
CA THR A 647 -20.58 17.26 -4.05
C THR A 647 -19.09 16.95 -3.91
N PRO A 648 -18.72 16.00 -3.03
CA PRO A 648 -17.34 15.55 -2.90
C PRO A 648 -16.74 15.10 -4.24
N ALA A 649 -15.41 15.20 -4.35
CA ALA A 649 -14.68 14.71 -5.54
C ALA A 649 -14.59 13.18 -5.60
N VAL A 650 -15.20 12.47 -4.64
CA VAL A 650 -15.28 11.01 -4.53
C VAL A 650 -16.69 10.54 -4.91
N SER A 651 -16.80 9.34 -5.48
CA SER A 651 -18.09 8.75 -5.83
C SER A 651 -18.67 7.97 -4.65
N CYS A 652 -19.94 8.24 -4.31
CA CYS A 652 -20.71 7.43 -3.36
C CYS A 652 -21.63 6.41 -4.03
N GLU A 653 -21.67 6.38 -5.37
CA GLU A 653 -22.47 5.41 -6.12
C GLU A 653 -21.69 4.08 -6.27
N ARG A 654 -22.42 2.97 -6.15
CA ARG A 654 -21.90 1.58 -6.13
C ARG A 654 -21.26 1.13 -7.44
#